data_AF-A0A2A6C3P7-F1
#
_entry.id   AF-A0A2A6C3P7-F1
#
_cell.length_a   1.000
_cell.length_b   1.000
_cell.length_c   1.000
_cell.angle_alpha   90.00
_cell.angle_beta   90.00
_cell.angle_gamma   90.00
#
_symmetry.space_group_name_H-M   'P 1'
#
loop_
_entity.id
_entity.type
_entity.pdbx_description
1 polymer ?
#
loop_
_entity_poly.entity_id
_entity_poly.type
_entity_poly.pdbx_seq_one_letter_code
_entity_poly.pdbx_strand_id
1 'polypeptide(L)'
;METSQTWTGTMFSPQYHNRAINDISRAIQEVITVLAITVNLMLLRIVFTSQRREIGSYRYLIATFAVSDLIYTSVHWLVYPIPEMYGNSYLLSGHNIISSRFGPCLYCTVYSQAVPILTFHFLYRTFAIRSPEYLSRPARFFGALFVTTVIVDLDGFFVMWVLFRPDEETLAKNAPFFAGNTSAPVIHRIETAGDHVQALYWSDDTFEKPRWLNLLGAFDMMAVISATYIIVIVCGHLINKYLKIQLRLGAHSESDDVRVSSTLRSSHSHFLTRFLQWIGLGKCMEHKDTSAEHHSGGYIRSRTSVSHLQPEFLQELLALTVNCMLLRIVFTSERRDIGSYRYLIATFAVSDLLYTSIHWLVYPIPEMYGNSYMISGHNILTSRIGPCIYGTIYSQAVPILTFHFLYRTFSIRNPEYLSRPFRFFGALLITTIIIDLDGFIVNWVLFRPDEETLAKNAPFFSGNVSTPVVHRIETARDHVQALFWSGKTFEKPRWLNLLGALNMFVVIGVTYIIVIVCSHLINEYLKEHAKSIRTVSLHRQLFRLLVCQAIYPLITTYFPLAVSVFSPIFGLNFDWVPVIKQDFCNGSGWDRAYRDRLKKSTVDERALPFRMVQMRLRHGILLIFALLCKTDAKVEFTYSTMYDVFDLPGGAEIPLPRCENGCLIFASIGGINDVDQYIKNMIVNDSVKGRIKSIADIATGFEPGTSQKVPLEITNSGKYSIKNLNAPADTAKDVTVWIVDRDAAKQVEYEIYDAAYMGRVPSSPKKVVTIMSASRFTVYVDKGEINPFSAWQVGFDNSLGNPDLCNYVIMIPDTIEFDGFKFPVDAPIFSFVFTTAKSVSLRADYNYLNTRSMTREGFITSPGYHGCVNVDPSQVHKSTSYHYSDQIELHGEPNFYVVNMDAITNLDEAHNIEVTNLADGSTLTIGGEWRNSQVNLPNAQTVTVYYHDVIAPQSFLIRYTTSIKDGSSSTSTSTQQPTTSAVGVATAVTAFAVVMSKLLALREVMQNH
;
A
#
# COMPACT_ATOMS: atom_id res chain seq x y z
N MET A 1 50.01 -15.91 -53.30
CA MET A 1 49.17 -15.62 -54.48
C MET A 1 48.27 -14.46 -54.10
N GLU A 2 48.54 -13.34 -54.72
CA GLU A 2 47.83 -12.07 -54.59
C GLU A 2 46.47 -12.11 -55.32
N THR A 3 45.60 -11.18 -54.93
CA THR A 3 44.37 -10.70 -55.60
C THR A 3 43.06 -11.50 -55.48
N SER A 4 42.21 -11.09 -54.52
CA SER A 4 40.98 -10.34 -54.84
C SER A 4 40.37 -9.71 -53.56
N GLN A 5 40.89 -8.56 -53.15
CA GLN A 5 40.13 -7.65 -52.29
C GLN A 5 39.06 -6.96 -53.15
N THR A 6 37.91 -7.61 -53.32
CA THR A 6 36.69 -6.93 -53.73
C THR A 6 36.19 -6.11 -52.55
N TRP A 7 36.33 -4.79 -52.68
CA TRP A 7 35.76 -3.76 -51.81
C TRP A 7 34.22 -3.75 -51.88
N THR A 8 33.57 -4.82 -51.40
CA THR A 8 32.14 -4.82 -51.03
C THR A 8 32.08 -4.89 -49.51
N GLY A 9 32.43 -3.78 -48.87
CA GLY A 9 32.56 -3.68 -47.42
C GLY A 9 31.23 -3.79 -46.70
N THR A 10 30.89 -4.98 -46.21
CA THR A 10 30.06 -5.08 -45.01
C THR A 10 30.91 -4.58 -43.85
N MET A 11 30.70 -3.33 -43.45
CA MET A 11 31.52 -2.57 -42.49
C MET A 11 31.58 -3.17 -41.07
N PHE A 12 30.90 -4.30 -40.80
CA PHE A 12 30.74 -4.87 -39.46
C PHE A 12 30.79 -6.41 -39.47
N SER A 13 31.63 -6.99 -38.60
CA SER A 13 31.71 -8.44 -38.38
C SER A 13 30.52 -8.94 -37.55
N PRO A 14 30.01 -10.17 -37.78
CA PRO A 14 28.97 -10.75 -36.95
C PRO A 14 29.48 -10.93 -35.51
N GLN A 15 28.67 -10.53 -34.54
CA GLN A 15 29.02 -10.56 -33.11
C GLN A 15 28.36 -11.72 -32.37
N TYR A 16 27.24 -12.22 -32.89
CA TYR A 16 26.56 -13.39 -32.35
C TYR A 16 26.72 -14.59 -33.28
N HIS A 17 26.86 -15.78 -32.70
CA HIS A 17 26.87 -17.04 -33.46
C HIS A 17 25.58 -17.23 -34.29
N ASN A 18 24.48 -16.65 -33.81
CA ASN A 18 23.20 -16.63 -34.48
C ASN A 18 23.03 -15.35 -35.31
N ARG A 19 23.04 -15.51 -36.64
CA ARG A 19 22.92 -14.41 -37.62
C ARG A 19 21.65 -13.58 -37.41
N ALA A 20 20.55 -14.22 -37.07
CA ALA A 20 19.27 -13.57 -36.80
C ALA A 20 19.30 -12.66 -35.57
N ILE A 21 19.89 -13.13 -34.47
CA ILE A 21 20.05 -12.34 -33.25
C ILE A 21 20.99 -11.17 -33.51
N ASN A 22 22.07 -11.41 -34.26
CA ASN A 22 22.98 -10.36 -34.68
C ASN A 22 22.26 -9.26 -35.48
N ASP A 23 21.50 -9.66 -36.50
CA ASP A 23 20.82 -8.71 -37.40
C ASP A 23 19.69 -7.97 -36.69
N ILE A 24 18.92 -8.63 -35.81
CA ILE A 24 17.87 -7.97 -35.00
C ILE A 24 18.46 -7.07 -33.94
N SER A 25 19.42 -7.54 -33.15
CA SER A 25 20.05 -6.74 -32.09
C SER A 25 20.67 -5.49 -32.71
N ARG A 26 21.30 -5.63 -33.88
CA ARG A 26 21.85 -4.50 -34.64
C ARG A 26 20.78 -3.55 -35.16
N ALA A 27 19.72 -4.07 -35.78
CA ALA A 27 18.62 -3.25 -36.29
C ALA A 27 17.92 -2.48 -35.16
N ILE A 28 17.64 -3.13 -34.03
CA ILE A 28 17.07 -2.51 -32.84
C ILE A 28 18.01 -1.41 -32.32
N GLN A 29 19.30 -1.72 -32.18
CA GLN A 29 20.30 -0.75 -31.76
C GLN A 29 20.33 0.48 -32.68
N GLU A 30 20.34 0.29 -34.00
CA GLU A 30 20.35 1.39 -34.97
C GLU A 30 19.07 2.22 -34.90
N VAL A 31 17.90 1.58 -34.81
CA VAL A 31 16.61 2.27 -34.64
C VAL A 31 16.57 3.07 -33.33
N ILE A 32 16.99 2.47 -32.22
CA ILE A 32 17.06 3.15 -30.91
C ILE A 32 18.04 4.32 -30.98
N THR A 33 19.19 4.15 -31.61
CA THR A 33 20.20 5.20 -31.78
C THR A 33 19.63 6.38 -32.59
N VAL A 34 18.99 6.11 -33.74
CA VAL A 34 18.37 7.15 -34.58
C VAL A 34 17.25 7.86 -33.83
N LEU A 35 16.41 7.11 -33.12
CA LEU A 35 15.31 7.68 -32.33
C LEU A 35 15.84 8.54 -31.17
N ALA A 36 16.83 8.05 -30.42
CA ALA A 36 17.44 8.77 -29.31
C ALA A 36 18.14 10.06 -29.79
N ILE A 37 18.86 10.02 -30.91
CA ILE A 37 19.44 11.23 -31.53
C ILE A 37 18.34 12.20 -31.95
N THR A 38 17.31 11.72 -32.64
CA THR A 38 16.21 12.57 -33.13
C THR A 38 15.48 13.25 -31.98
N VAL A 39 15.13 12.49 -30.93
CA VAL A 39 14.42 13.00 -29.75
C VAL A 39 15.29 13.98 -28.96
N ASN A 40 16.57 13.69 -28.74
CA ASN A 40 17.46 14.60 -28.01
C ASN A 40 17.79 15.87 -28.81
N LEU A 41 17.93 15.80 -30.14
CA LEU A 41 18.05 16.98 -31.00
C LEU A 41 16.75 17.81 -31.04
N MET A 42 15.59 17.15 -31.05
CA MET A 42 14.29 17.83 -30.92
C MET A 42 14.17 18.52 -29.56
N LEU A 43 14.59 17.86 -28.47
CA LEU A 43 14.62 18.45 -27.13
C LEU A 43 15.54 19.66 -27.08
N LEU A 44 16.77 19.57 -27.62
CA LEU A 44 17.69 20.72 -27.71
C LEU A 44 17.10 21.85 -28.55
N ARG A 45 16.51 21.54 -29.71
CA ARG A 45 15.82 22.53 -30.54
C ARG A 45 14.71 23.23 -29.76
N ILE A 46 13.84 22.48 -29.07
CA ILE A 46 12.77 23.04 -28.23
C ILE A 46 13.35 23.93 -27.14
N VAL A 47 14.40 23.46 -26.44
CA VAL A 47 15.05 24.21 -25.36
C VAL A 47 15.67 25.52 -25.85
N PHE A 48 16.32 25.53 -27.02
CA PHE A 48 16.95 26.73 -27.58
C PHE A 48 15.97 27.68 -28.31
N THR A 49 14.89 27.15 -28.88
CA THR A 49 13.84 27.95 -29.56
C THR A 49 12.77 28.47 -28.61
N SER A 50 12.64 27.90 -27.41
CA SER A 50 11.66 28.33 -26.41
C SER A 50 12.00 29.73 -25.90
N GLN A 51 11.12 30.70 -26.18
CA GLN A 51 11.26 32.09 -25.74
C GLN A 51 10.69 32.33 -24.33
N ARG A 52 10.24 31.30 -23.62
CA ARG A 52 9.64 31.45 -22.28
C ARG A 52 10.71 31.79 -21.25
N ARG A 53 10.71 33.05 -20.78
CA ARG A 53 11.63 33.55 -19.73
C ARG A 53 11.46 32.82 -18.38
N GLU A 54 10.33 32.17 -18.15
CA GLU A 54 9.99 31.43 -16.92
C GLU A 54 10.84 30.16 -16.67
N ILE A 55 11.44 29.56 -17.71
CA ILE A 55 12.29 28.36 -17.55
C ILE A 55 13.69 28.75 -17.02
N GLY A 56 14.11 30.01 -17.17
CA GLY A 56 15.34 30.55 -16.56
C GLY A 56 16.60 29.70 -16.82
N SER A 57 17.50 29.64 -15.84
CA SER A 57 18.77 28.89 -15.90
C SER A 57 18.61 27.36 -15.96
N TYR A 58 17.41 26.82 -15.67
CA TYR A 58 17.13 25.39 -15.71
C TYR A 58 17.24 24.79 -17.12
N ARG A 59 17.06 25.62 -18.16
CA ARG A 59 17.26 25.24 -19.56
C ARG A 59 18.65 24.70 -19.85
N TYR A 60 19.68 25.23 -19.18
CA TYR A 60 21.06 24.78 -19.36
C TYR A 60 21.25 23.38 -18.76
N LEU A 61 20.53 23.05 -17.68
CA LEU A 61 20.59 21.72 -17.07
C LEU A 61 19.91 20.66 -17.96
N ILE A 62 18.75 20.99 -18.55
CA ILE A 62 18.09 20.12 -19.54
C ILE A 62 18.96 19.97 -20.79
N ALA A 63 19.62 21.05 -21.24
CA ALA A 63 20.54 20.98 -22.37
C ALA A 63 21.76 20.10 -22.05
N THR A 64 22.35 20.19 -20.86
CA THR A 64 23.44 19.32 -20.43
C THR A 64 23.02 17.85 -20.40
N PHE A 65 21.82 17.53 -19.91
CA PHE A 65 21.26 16.18 -19.95
C PHE A 65 21.13 15.65 -21.38
N ALA A 66 20.51 16.44 -22.28
CA ALA A 66 20.35 16.04 -23.67
C ALA A 66 21.69 15.90 -24.42
N VAL A 67 22.69 16.75 -24.13
CA VAL A 67 24.04 16.64 -24.69
C VAL A 67 24.75 15.39 -24.17
N SER A 68 24.66 15.11 -22.86
CA SER A 68 25.17 13.88 -22.25
C SER A 68 24.57 12.64 -22.91
N ASP A 69 23.25 12.61 -23.11
CA ASP A 69 22.56 11.49 -23.77
C ASP A 69 22.98 11.32 -25.23
N LEU A 70 23.26 12.41 -25.95
CA LEU A 70 23.82 12.35 -27.31
C LEU A 70 25.23 11.76 -27.32
N ILE A 71 26.09 12.16 -26.38
CA ILE A 71 27.44 11.60 -26.21
C ILE A 71 27.34 10.11 -25.87
N TYR A 72 26.50 9.74 -24.89
CA TYR A 72 26.24 8.35 -24.52
C TYR A 72 25.76 7.51 -25.70
N THR A 73 24.75 7.99 -26.42
CA THR A 73 24.20 7.29 -27.59
C THR A 73 25.25 7.12 -28.68
N SER A 74 26.08 8.13 -28.91
CA SER A 74 27.17 8.08 -29.91
C SER A 74 28.25 7.10 -29.49
N VAL A 75 28.70 7.13 -28.23
CA VAL A 75 29.72 6.20 -27.71
C VAL A 75 29.17 4.77 -27.66
N HIS A 76 27.93 4.57 -27.23
CA HIS A 76 27.26 3.27 -27.24
C HIS A 76 27.15 2.69 -28.65
N TRP A 77 26.88 3.52 -29.66
CA TRP A 77 26.94 3.10 -31.06
C TRP A 77 28.37 2.80 -31.53
N LEU A 78 29.35 3.66 -31.25
CA LEU A 78 30.76 3.48 -31.64
C LEU A 78 31.42 2.25 -31.00
N VAL A 79 31.07 1.94 -29.76
CA VAL A 79 31.64 0.84 -28.98
C VAL A 79 30.83 -0.44 -29.16
N TYR A 80 29.49 -0.36 -29.20
CA TYR A 80 28.56 -1.49 -29.12
C TYR A 80 28.96 -2.45 -27.98
N PRO A 81 28.85 -1.98 -26.72
CA PRO A 81 29.34 -2.71 -25.56
C PRO A 81 28.42 -3.89 -25.25
N ILE A 82 29.00 -5.08 -25.07
CA ILE A 82 28.26 -6.28 -24.67
C ILE A 82 28.80 -6.75 -23.31
N PRO A 83 28.01 -6.66 -22.23
CA PRO A 83 28.40 -7.20 -20.93
C PRO A 83 28.13 -8.69 -20.86
N GLU A 84 29.07 -9.44 -20.32
CA GLU A 84 29.01 -10.89 -20.21
C GLU A 84 29.51 -11.35 -18.83
N MET A 85 29.10 -12.55 -18.44
CA MET A 85 29.51 -13.17 -17.18
C MET A 85 29.95 -14.59 -17.45
N TYR A 86 31.08 -14.97 -16.86
CA TYR A 86 31.60 -16.33 -16.93
C TYR A 86 32.15 -16.74 -15.56
N GLY A 87 31.54 -17.76 -14.94
CA GLY A 87 31.90 -18.16 -13.58
C GLY A 87 31.73 -17.00 -12.58
N ASN A 88 32.81 -16.63 -11.91
CA ASN A 88 32.91 -15.48 -11.00
C ASN A 88 33.64 -14.27 -11.64
N SER A 89 33.67 -14.21 -12.98
CA SER A 89 34.24 -13.11 -13.76
C SER A 89 33.16 -12.26 -14.43
N TYR A 90 33.29 -10.94 -14.32
CA TYR A 90 32.61 -9.96 -15.16
C TYR A 90 33.48 -9.64 -16.38
N LEU A 91 32.87 -9.58 -17.56
CA LEU A 91 33.52 -9.33 -18.85
C LEU A 91 32.76 -8.22 -19.59
N LEU A 92 33.49 -7.29 -20.21
CA LEU A 92 32.90 -6.25 -21.04
C LEU A 92 33.80 -5.93 -22.24
N SER A 93 33.20 -5.92 -23.43
CA SER A 93 33.93 -5.69 -24.67
C SER A 93 33.17 -4.81 -25.65
N GLY A 94 33.93 -4.15 -26.53
CA GLY A 94 33.43 -3.34 -27.62
C GLY A 94 33.43 -4.15 -28.91
N HIS A 95 32.34 -4.08 -29.65
CA HIS A 95 32.09 -4.93 -30.82
C HIS A 95 31.81 -4.12 -32.09
N ASN A 96 32.08 -2.81 -32.08
CA ASN A 96 31.91 -1.96 -33.25
C ASN A 96 33.22 -1.25 -33.63
N ILE A 97 33.19 0.05 -33.93
CA ILE A 97 34.34 0.81 -34.43
C ILE A 97 35.48 0.87 -33.41
N ILE A 98 35.15 0.98 -32.11
CA ILE A 98 36.11 1.01 -31.02
C ILE A 98 35.99 -0.30 -30.23
N SER A 99 36.67 -1.34 -30.71
CA SER A 99 36.65 -2.67 -30.10
C SER A 99 37.75 -2.92 -29.07
N SER A 100 38.82 -2.12 -29.08
CA SER A 100 39.89 -2.19 -28.07
C SER A 100 39.34 -1.93 -26.67
N ARG A 101 40.06 -2.36 -25.63
CA ARG A 101 39.73 -2.14 -24.20
C ARG A 101 39.37 -0.69 -23.86
N PHE A 102 39.93 0.28 -24.60
CA PHE A 102 39.61 1.69 -24.48
C PHE A 102 38.12 2.00 -24.73
N GLY A 103 37.47 1.31 -25.66
CA GLY A 103 36.06 1.50 -26.01
C GLY A 103 35.12 1.23 -24.84
N PRO A 104 35.13 0.02 -24.25
CA PRO A 104 34.42 -0.29 -23.01
C PRO A 104 34.69 0.68 -21.86
N CYS A 105 35.94 1.08 -21.65
CA CYS A 105 36.29 2.06 -20.61
C CYS A 105 35.64 3.43 -20.90
N LEU A 106 35.69 3.90 -22.14
CA LEU A 106 35.03 5.13 -22.57
C LEU A 106 33.51 5.03 -22.42
N TYR A 107 32.91 3.88 -22.74
CA TYR A 107 31.48 3.64 -22.54
C TYR A 107 31.08 3.75 -21.07
N CYS A 108 31.79 3.07 -20.17
CA CYS A 108 31.50 3.12 -18.74
C CYS A 108 31.71 4.53 -18.16
N THR A 109 32.71 5.27 -18.64
CA THR A 109 32.93 6.69 -18.28
C THR A 109 31.69 7.52 -18.60
N VAL A 110 31.24 7.45 -19.86
CA VAL A 110 30.11 8.23 -20.36
C VAL A 110 28.77 7.72 -19.80
N TYR A 111 28.68 6.46 -19.36
CA TYR A 111 27.52 5.95 -18.62
C TYR A 111 27.46 6.54 -17.20
N SER A 112 28.61 6.62 -16.51
CA SER A 112 28.70 7.15 -15.15
C SER A 112 28.34 8.64 -15.07
N GLN A 113 28.56 9.42 -16.13
CA GLN A 113 28.22 10.86 -16.18
C GLN A 113 26.73 11.16 -15.87
N ALA A 114 25.82 10.21 -16.16
CA ALA A 114 24.37 10.39 -15.95
C ALA A 114 24.01 10.50 -14.46
N VAL A 115 24.82 9.89 -13.60
CA VAL A 115 24.66 9.81 -12.15
C VAL A 115 24.76 11.20 -11.49
N PRO A 116 25.86 11.97 -11.66
CA PRO A 116 25.94 13.34 -11.14
C PRO A 116 24.94 14.27 -11.84
N ILE A 117 24.72 14.16 -13.15
CA ILE A 117 23.74 15.01 -13.86
C ILE A 117 22.34 14.86 -13.24
N LEU A 118 21.89 13.62 -13.02
CA LEU A 118 20.61 13.35 -12.37
C LEU A 118 20.56 13.89 -10.94
N THR A 119 21.63 13.71 -10.17
CA THR A 119 21.75 14.25 -8.80
C THR A 119 21.57 15.77 -8.78
N PHE A 120 22.25 16.47 -9.70
CA PHE A 120 22.16 17.91 -9.82
C PHE A 120 20.81 18.39 -10.36
N HIS A 121 20.07 17.59 -11.13
CA HIS A 121 18.66 17.86 -11.46
C HIS A 121 17.79 17.94 -10.20
N PHE A 122 17.97 17.00 -9.27
CA PHE A 122 17.24 17.03 -8.01
C PHE A 122 17.74 18.15 -7.10
N LEU A 123 19.06 18.36 -6.97
CA LEU A 123 19.61 19.46 -6.17
C LEU A 123 19.18 20.84 -6.69
N TYR A 124 19.18 21.05 -8.00
CA TYR A 124 18.72 22.30 -8.61
C TYR A 124 17.26 22.57 -8.23
N ARG A 125 16.38 21.55 -8.34
CA ARG A 125 14.96 21.68 -7.95
C ARG A 125 14.82 21.93 -6.46
N THR A 126 15.58 21.24 -5.61
CA THR A 126 15.59 21.47 -4.17
C THR A 126 16.03 22.90 -3.84
N PHE A 127 17.11 23.40 -4.44
CA PHE A 127 17.59 24.78 -4.23
C PHE A 127 16.65 25.83 -4.81
N ALA A 128 16.05 25.59 -5.98
CA ALA A 128 15.08 26.50 -6.57
C ALA A 128 13.86 26.70 -5.65
N ILE A 129 13.45 25.65 -4.92
CA ILE A 129 12.29 25.69 -4.03
C ILE A 129 12.67 26.18 -2.63
N ARG A 130 13.79 25.71 -2.06
CA ARG A 130 14.17 25.95 -0.66
C ARG A 130 15.02 27.21 -0.46
N SER A 131 16.01 27.42 -1.33
CA SER A 131 17.07 28.42 -1.13
C SER A 131 17.54 28.97 -2.48
N PRO A 132 16.71 29.77 -3.18
CA PRO A 132 17.02 30.28 -4.52
C PRO A 132 18.30 31.13 -4.56
N GLU A 133 18.78 31.64 -3.42
CA GLU A 133 20.07 32.34 -3.29
C GLU A 133 21.27 31.54 -3.81
N TYR A 134 21.27 30.21 -3.67
CA TYR A 134 22.36 29.37 -4.21
C TYR A 134 22.34 29.30 -5.74
N LEU A 135 21.20 29.59 -6.37
CA LEU A 135 21.04 29.66 -7.82
C LEU A 135 21.24 31.09 -8.36
N SER A 136 21.43 32.09 -7.50
CA SER A 136 21.72 33.48 -7.90
C SER A 136 23.04 33.62 -8.68
N ARG A 137 23.98 32.70 -8.46
CA ARG A 137 25.26 32.60 -9.18
C ARG A 137 25.32 31.29 -9.99
N PRO A 138 24.61 31.20 -11.13
CA PRO A 138 24.48 29.96 -11.88
C PRO A 138 25.82 29.36 -12.30
N ALA A 139 26.82 30.20 -12.61
CA ALA A 139 28.16 29.75 -12.99
C ALA A 139 28.84 28.85 -11.93
N ARG A 140 28.61 29.09 -10.62
CA ARG A 140 29.17 28.24 -9.56
C ARG A 140 28.45 26.89 -9.47
N PHE A 141 27.13 26.89 -9.65
CA PHE A 141 26.33 25.66 -9.64
C PHE A 141 26.69 24.76 -10.82
N PHE A 142 26.72 25.33 -12.03
CA PHE A 142 27.10 24.58 -13.24
C PHE A 142 28.59 24.21 -13.25
N GLY A 143 29.46 25.03 -12.64
CA GLY A 143 30.85 24.67 -12.40
C GLY A 143 31.01 23.47 -11.46
N ALA A 144 30.24 23.44 -10.37
CA ALA A 144 30.22 22.29 -9.46
C ALA A 144 29.65 21.02 -10.14
N LEU A 145 28.60 21.15 -10.95
CA LEU A 145 28.11 20.04 -11.79
C LEU A 145 29.21 19.51 -12.69
N PHE A 146 29.86 20.39 -13.46
CA PHE A 146 30.92 19.99 -14.39
C PHE A 146 32.09 19.30 -13.68
N VAL A 147 32.58 19.88 -12.58
CA VAL A 147 33.68 19.30 -11.80
C VAL A 147 33.30 17.92 -11.24
N THR A 148 32.12 17.78 -10.65
CA THR A 148 31.67 16.48 -10.12
C THR A 148 31.50 15.44 -11.23
N THR A 149 30.95 15.83 -12.39
CA THR A 149 30.85 14.95 -13.55
C THR A 149 32.23 14.49 -14.02
N VAL A 150 33.19 15.40 -14.17
CA VAL A 150 34.57 15.03 -14.56
C VAL A 150 35.21 14.09 -13.53
N ILE A 151 35.01 14.31 -12.23
CA ILE A 151 35.55 13.42 -11.20
C ILE A 151 34.96 12.01 -11.32
N VAL A 152 33.63 11.89 -11.46
CA VAL A 152 32.95 10.59 -11.60
C VAL A 152 33.33 9.89 -12.91
N ASP A 153 33.57 10.65 -13.98
CA ASP A 153 34.03 10.13 -15.26
C ASP A 153 35.46 9.57 -15.14
N LEU A 154 36.37 10.32 -14.52
CA LEU A 154 37.76 9.87 -14.27
C LEU A 154 37.80 8.63 -13.37
N ASP A 155 36.91 8.58 -12.39
CA ASP A 155 36.75 7.45 -11.47
C ASP A 155 36.25 6.19 -12.21
N GLY A 156 35.17 6.31 -12.99
CA GLY A 156 34.66 5.22 -13.84
C GLY A 156 35.70 4.71 -14.84
N PHE A 157 36.50 5.61 -15.43
CA PHE A 157 37.62 5.23 -16.29
C PHE A 157 38.71 4.51 -15.50
N PHE A 158 39.07 5.00 -14.31
CA PHE A 158 40.07 4.38 -13.43
C PHE A 158 39.67 2.97 -13.03
N VAL A 159 38.41 2.75 -12.61
CA VAL A 159 37.89 1.42 -12.26
C VAL A 159 38.03 0.47 -13.44
N MET A 160 37.59 0.86 -14.63
CA MET A 160 37.59 -0.04 -15.79
C MET A 160 38.98 -0.25 -16.38
N TRP A 161 39.84 0.76 -16.36
CA TRP A 161 41.17 0.70 -16.98
C TRP A 161 42.23 0.07 -16.08
N VAL A 162 42.19 0.38 -14.78
CA VAL A 162 43.19 -0.02 -13.78
C VAL A 162 42.68 -1.16 -12.93
N LEU A 163 41.51 -1.02 -12.29
CA LEU A 163 41.04 -2.01 -11.34
C LEU A 163 40.57 -3.29 -12.04
N PHE A 164 39.83 -3.18 -13.14
CA PHE A 164 39.34 -4.31 -13.94
C PHE A 164 40.28 -4.67 -15.12
N ARG A 165 41.58 -4.47 -14.90
CA ARG A 165 42.59 -4.87 -15.88
C ARG A 165 42.77 -6.40 -15.84
N PRO A 166 42.68 -7.10 -16.99
CA PRO A 166 43.02 -8.51 -17.03
C PRO A 166 44.52 -8.70 -16.75
N ASP A 167 44.84 -9.60 -15.83
CA ASP A 167 46.18 -10.12 -15.57
C ASP A 167 46.31 -11.57 -16.06
N GLU A 168 47.52 -12.13 -16.00
CA GLU A 168 47.81 -13.47 -16.53
C GLU A 168 46.91 -14.56 -15.94
N GLU A 169 46.59 -14.47 -14.65
CA GLU A 169 45.70 -15.40 -13.96
C GLU A 169 44.25 -15.27 -14.46
N THR A 170 43.75 -14.04 -14.62
CA THR A 170 42.41 -13.79 -15.19
C THR A 170 42.30 -14.35 -16.61
N LEU A 171 43.32 -14.11 -17.43
CA LEU A 171 43.38 -14.60 -18.80
C LEU A 171 43.43 -16.13 -18.84
N ALA A 172 44.20 -16.76 -17.95
CA ALA A 172 44.26 -18.22 -17.85
C ALA A 172 42.90 -18.83 -17.47
N LYS A 173 42.19 -18.26 -16.48
CA LYS A 173 40.86 -18.74 -16.06
C LYS A 173 39.79 -18.53 -17.11
N ASN A 174 39.81 -17.39 -17.81
CA ASN A 174 38.82 -17.09 -18.83
C ASN A 174 39.19 -17.66 -20.21
N ALA A 175 40.39 -18.24 -20.40
CA ALA A 175 40.83 -18.83 -21.66
C ALA A 175 39.84 -19.86 -22.25
N PRO A 176 39.22 -20.78 -21.47
CA PRO A 176 38.22 -21.71 -22.01
C PRO A 176 37.00 -21.02 -22.62
N PHE A 177 36.58 -19.88 -22.06
CA PHE A 177 35.49 -19.06 -22.57
C PHE A 177 35.86 -18.45 -23.92
N PHE A 178 37.06 -17.86 -24.03
CA PHE A 178 37.56 -17.26 -25.27
C PHE A 178 37.98 -18.27 -26.35
N ALA A 179 38.29 -19.52 -25.96
CA ALA A 179 38.58 -20.63 -26.86
C ALA A 179 37.34 -21.23 -27.52
N GLY A 180 36.14 -20.84 -27.10
CA GLY A 180 34.88 -21.39 -27.60
C GLY A 180 34.54 -22.78 -27.03
N ASN A 181 35.18 -23.18 -25.92
CA ASN A 181 34.88 -24.46 -25.25
C ASN A 181 33.56 -24.43 -24.46
N THR A 182 32.93 -23.25 -24.34
CA THR A 182 31.67 -23.03 -23.64
C THR A 182 30.66 -22.37 -24.57
N SER A 183 29.37 -22.72 -24.43
CA SER A 183 28.29 -22.14 -25.22
C SER A 183 28.02 -20.69 -24.83
N ALA A 184 28.63 -19.73 -25.53
CA ALA A 184 28.36 -18.31 -25.42
C ALA A 184 27.60 -17.79 -26.66
N PRO A 185 26.60 -16.90 -26.51
CA PRO A 185 25.87 -16.36 -27.64
C PRO A 185 26.73 -15.45 -28.52
N VAL A 186 27.76 -14.81 -27.94
CA VAL A 186 28.71 -13.90 -28.59
C VAL A 186 29.92 -14.67 -29.13
N ILE A 187 30.49 -14.21 -30.23
CA ILE A 187 31.68 -14.82 -30.85
C ILE A 187 32.93 -14.27 -30.18
N HIS A 188 33.70 -15.16 -29.54
CA HIS A 188 34.96 -14.82 -28.89
C HIS A 188 36.16 -15.35 -29.67
N ARG A 189 37.29 -14.63 -29.54
CA ARG A 189 38.61 -15.09 -30.03
C ARG A 189 39.62 -14.98 -28.90
N ILE A 190 40.46 -16.00 -28.76
CA ILE A 190 41.48 -16.03 -27.71
C ILE A 190 42.48 -14.87 -27.82
N GLU A 191 42.76 -14.42 -29.05
CA GLU A 191 43.63 -13.28 -29.34
C GLU A 191 43.07 -11.94 -28.79
N THR A 192 41.74 -11.82 -28.68
CA THR A 192 41.06 -10.61 -28.22
C THR A 192 40.80 -10.60 -26.72
N ALA A 193 41.13 -11.67 -25.99
CA ALA A 193 40.86 -11.77 -24.56
C ALA A 193 41.48 -10.61 -23.76
N GLY A 194 42.72 -10.22 -24.09
CA GLY A 194 43.40 -9.09 -23.45
C GLY A 194 42.75 -7.72 -23.70
N ASP A 195 41.93 -7.60 -24.74
CA ASP A 195 41.20 -6.37 -25.08
C ASP A 195 39.88 -6.21 -24.31
N HIS A 196 39.45 -7.24 -23.57
CA HIS A 196 38.24 -7.17 -22.76
C HIS A 196 38.56 -6.52 -21.40
N VAL A 197 37.62 -5.74 -20.87
CA VAL A 197 37.63 -5.38 -19.45
C VAL A 197 37.18 -6.60 -18.68
N GLN A 198 37.96 -7.04 -17.69
CA GLN A 198 37.71 -8.29 -16.97
C GLN A 198 37.90 -8.09 -15.47
N ALA A 199 36.90 -8.48 -14.68
CA ALA A 199 36.95 -8.49 -13.23
C ALA A 199 36.68 -9.90 -12.71
N LEU A 200 37.75 -10.64 -12.41
CA LEU A 200 37.68 -11.94 -11.74
C LEU A 200 37.74 -11.71 -10.22
N TYR A 201 36.67 -12.02 -9.49
CA TYR A 201 36.59 -11.67 -8.07
C TYR A 201 37.36 -12.63 -7.15
N TRP A 202 37.49 -13.91 -7.51
CA TRP A 202 38.17 -14.93 -6.70
C TRP A 202 39.13 -15.79 -7.54
N SER A 203 40.34 -15.99 -7.01
CA SER A 203 41.41 -16.78 -7.64
C SER A 203 41.14 -18.28 -7.63
N ASP A 204 40.29 -18.76 -6.74
CA ASP A 204 39.75 -20.14 -6.74
C ASP A 204 38.22 -20.06 -6.85
N ASP A 205 37.54 -21.16 -7.14
CA ASP A 205 36.07 -21.21 -7.14
C ASP A 205 35.48 -21.13 -5.71
N THR A 206 36.34 -21.07 -4.70
CA THR A 206 36.02 -20.87 -3.28
C THR A 206 36.24 -19.42 -2.85
N PHE A 207 35.47 -18.93 -1.87
CA PHE A 207 35.60 -17.59 -1.28
C PHE A 207 36.89 -17.38 -0.45
N GLU A 208 37.92 -18.19 -0.66
CA GLU A 208 39.13 -18.23 0.18
C GLU A 208 40.24 -17.31 -0.34
N LYS A 209 40.27 -17.03 -1.65
CA LYS A 209 41.30 -16.19 -2.27
C LYS A 209 40.70 -14.97 -2.99
N PRO A 210 40.38 -13.89 -2.24
CA PRO A 210 39.80 -12.68 -2.81
C PRO A 210 40.80 -11.92 -3.67
N ARG A 211 40.34 -11.44 -4.82
CA ARG A 211 41.12 -10.53 -5.68
C ARG A 211 40.77 -9.09 -5.33
N TRP A 212 41.52 -8.56 -4.37
CA TRP A 212 41.25 -7.27 -3.73
C TRP A 212 41.14 -6.09 -4.70
N LEU A 213 41.91 -6.06 -5.79
CA LEU A 213 41.84 -4.98 -6.77
C LEU A 213 40.49 -4.94 -7.50
N ASN A 214 40.00 -6.10 -7.94
CA ASN A 214 38.70 -6.24 -8.60
C ASN A 214 37.54 -6.03 -7.62
N LEU A 215 37.68 -6.51 -6.38
CA LEU A 215 36.68 -6.27 -5.35
C LEU A 215 36.60 -4.78 -4.99
N LEU A 216 37.74 -4.09 -4.87
CA LEU A 216 37.77 -2.65 -4.63
C LEU A 216 37.04 -1.88 -5.74
N GLY A 217 37.26 -2.24 -7.01
CA GLY A 217 36.54 -1.62 -8.13
C GLY A 217 35.03 -1.88 -8.10
N ALA A 218 34.60 -3.08 -7.71
CA ALA A 218 33.18 -3.38 -7.56
C ALA A 218 32.53 -2.62 -6.37
N PHE A 219 33.23 -2.52 -5.24
CA PHE A 219 32.77 -1.77 -4.07
C PHE A 219 32.68 -0.28 -4.36
N ASP A 220 33.65 0.27 -5.07
CA ASP A 220 33.69 1.68 -5.46
C ASP A 220 32.49 2.04 -6.35
N MET A 221 32.26 1.29 -7.44
CA MET A 221 31.08 1.47 -8.29
C MET A 221 29.77 1.33 -7.51
N MET A 222 29.68 0.39 -6.57
CA MET A 222 28.52 0.24 -5.69
C MET A 222 28.32 1.45 -4.78
N ALA A 223 29.40 2.02 -4.23
CA ALA A 223 29.36 3.16 -3.34
C ALA A 223 28.91 4.44 -4.07
N VAL A 224 29.47 4.73 -5.25
CA VAL A 224 29.11 5.89 -6.09
C VAL A 224 27.63 5.86 -6.47
N ILE A 225 27.14 4.70 -6.93
CA ILE A 225 25.73 4.50 -7.27
C ILE A 225 24.84 4.68 -6.02
N SER A 226 25.21 4.06 -4.90
CA SER A 226 24.41 4.12 -3.67
C SER A 226 24.34 5.53 -3.09
N ALA A 227 25.45 6.26 -3.03
CA ALA A 227 25.50 7.64 -2.55
C ALA A 227 24.58 8.54 -3.39
N THR A 228 24.60 8.38 -4.71
CA THR A 228 23.74 9.13 -5.63
C THR A 228 22.27 8.89 -5.37
N TYR A 229 21.84 7.63 -5.27
CA TYR A 229 20.44 7.33 -5.00
C TYR A 229 19.99 7.83 -3.62
N ILE A 230 20.86 7.78 -2.61
CA ILE A 230 20.58 8.37 -1.30
C ILE A 230 20.32 9.89 -1.46
N ILE A 231 21.18 10.62 -2.18
CA ILE A 231 20.99 12.06 -2.41
C ILE A 231 19.68 12.32 -3.17
N VAL A 232 19.38 11.55 -4.21
CA VAL A 232 18.12 11.69 -4.97
C VAL A 232 16.90 11.44 -4.09
N ILE A 233 16.92 10.42 -3.23
CA ILE A 233 15.82 10.11 -2.31
C ILE A 233 15.65 11.23 -1.29
N VAL A 234 16.74 11.70 -0.68
CA VAL A 234 16.71 12.81 0.29
C VAL A 234 16.21 14.08 -0.37
N CYS A 235 16.73 14.44 -1.55
CA CYS A 235 16.29 15.61 -2.31
C CYS A 235 14.83 15.48 -2.75
N GLY A 236 14.38 14.29 -3.17
CA GLY A 236 13.00 14.01 -3.52
C GLY A 236 12.05 14.16 -2.32
N HIS A 237 12.45 13.65 -1.15
CA HIS A 237 11.71 13.85 0.09
C HIS A 237 11.64 15.34 0.46
N LEU A 238 12.75 16.07 0.36
CA LEU A 238 12.78 17.51 0.61
C LEU A 238 11.92 18.27 -0.39
N ILE A 239 12.03 17.99 -1.69
CA ILE A 239 11.20 18.60 -2.75
C ILE A 239 9.73 18.38 -2.45
N ASN A 240 9.32 17.16 -2.09
CA ASN A 240 7.93 16.86 -1.74
C ASN A 240 7.50 17.60 -0.46
N LYS A 241 8.36 17.65 0.57
CA LYS A 241 8.12 18.42 1.79
C LYS A 241 7.93 19.91 1.48
N TYR A 242 8.78 20.51 0.67
CA TYR A 242 8.73 21.93 0.33
C TYR A 242 7.68 22.30 -0.72
N LEU A 243 7.38 21.42 -1.68
CA LEU A 243 6.23 21.58 -2.59
C LEU A 243 4.92 21.51 -1.82
N LYS A 244 4.80 20.65 -0.81
CA LYS A 244 3.64 20.66 0.08
C LYS A 244 3.53 21.97 0.85
N ILE A 245 4.66 22.57 1.26
CA ILE A 245 4.67 23.91 1.87
C ILE A 245 4.28 24.99 0.86
N GLN A 246 4.80 24.97 -0.37
CA GLN A 246 4.51 25.93 -1.45
C GLN A 246 3.07 25.80 -1.99
N LEU A 247 2.53 24.60 -2.14
CA LEU A 247 1.13 24.35 -2.53
C LEU A 247 0.16 24.83 -1.46
N ARG A 248 0.54 24.76 -0.17
CA ARG A 248 -0.21 25.39 0.93
C ARG A 248 -0.19 26.93 0.86
N LEU A 249 0.89 27.51 0.33
CA LEU A 249 1.04 28.96 0.13
C LEU A 249 0.40 29.48 -1.17
N GLY A 250 0.41 28.69 -2.25
CA GLY A 250 -0.17 29.01 -3.57
C GLY A 250 -1.70 28.86 -3.63
N ALA A 251 -2.29 28.05 -2.75
CA ALA A 251 -3.74 27.88 -2.64
C ALA A 251 -4.51 29.15 -2.21
N HIS A 252 -3.82 30.23 -1.81
CA HIS A 252 -4.46 31.54 -1.59
C HIS A 252 -4.81 32.30 -2.89
N SER A 253 -4.19 31.95 -4.02
CA SER A 253 -4.33 32.68 -5.30
C SER A 253 -5.33 32.07 -6.29
N GLU A 254 -5.81 30.84 -6.06
CA GLU A 254 -6.82 30.18 -6.90
C GLU A 254 -7.93 29.65 -5.98
N SER A 255 -8.67 30.56 -5.34
CA SER A 255 -10.01 30.21 -4.88
C SER A 255 -10.96 30.71 -5.94
N ASP A 256 -11.48 29.77 -6.71
CA ASP A 256 -12.86 29.70 -7.17
C ASP A 256 -12.94 28.44 -8.04
N ASP A 257 -12.62 27.28 -7.46
CA ASP A 257 -13.34 26.03 -7.77
C ASP A 257 -12.72 24.78 -7.10
N VAL A 258 -13.63 23.99 -6.51
CA VAL A 258 -13.48 22.56 -6.18
C VAL A 258 -12.77 22.20 -4.86
N ARG A 259 -13.58 22.36 -3.80
CA ARG A 259 -13.68 21.43 -2.66
C ARG A 259 -14.25 20.08 -3.18
N VAL A 260 -13.99 18.97 -2.48
CA VAL A 260 -14.49 17.58 -2.76
C VAL A 260 -13.50 16.67 -3.52
N SER A 261 -12.48 16.16 -2.81
CA SER A 261 -11.62 15.05 -3.28
C SER A 261 -11.06 14.14 -2.17
N SER A 262 -11.44 14.29 -0.89
CA SER A 262 -10.68 13.69 0.22
C SER A 262 -11.18 12.33 0.74
N THR A 263 -12.44 11.92 0.50
CA THR A 263 -13.04 10.80 1.26
C THR A 263 -12.81 9.38 0.71
N LEU A 264 -11.87 9.15 -0.21
CA LEU A 264 -11.69 7.80 -0.79
C LEU A 264 -10.28 7.25 -0.86
N ARG A 265 -9.37 7.80 -0.07
CA ARG A 265 -8.02 7.25 0.12
C ARG A 265 -7.87 6.33 1.33
N SER A 266 -8.82 6.28 2.26
CA SER A 266 -8.61 5.66 3.58
C SER A 266 -8.66 4.11 3.60
N SER A 267 -9.49 3.48 2.77
CA SER A 267 -9.78 2.04 2.89
C SER A 267 -8.65 1.09 2.38
N HIS A 268 -7.68 1.59 1.60
CA HIS A 268 -6.67 0.74 0.94
C HIS A 268 -5.42 0.40 1.78
N SER A 269 -5.08 1.15 2.84
CA SER A 269 -3.86 0.86 3.65
C SER A 269 -4.10 -0.05 4.85
N HIS A 270 -5.34 -0.16 5.35
CA HIS A 270 -5.62 -0.94 6.56
C HIS A 270 -5.61 -2.46 6.33
N PHE A 271 -5.96 -2.93 5.12
CA PHE A 271 -5.92 -4.36 4.78
C PHE A 271 -4.49 -4.89 4.65
N LEU A 272 -3.57 -4.10 4.07
CA LEU A 272 -2.19 -4.51 3.82
C LEU A 272 -1.36 -4.60 5.12
N THR A 273 -1.68 -3.75 6.11
CA THR A 273 -0.96 -3.72 7.40
C THR A 273 -1.41 -4.85 8.34
N ARG A 274 -2.70 -5.19 8.36
CA ARG A 274 -3.24 -6.35 9.11
C ARG A 274 -2.83 -7.69 8.50
N PHE A 275 -2.71 -7.75 7.18
CA PHE A 275 -2.20 -8.94 6.49
C PHE A 275 -0.72 -9.23 6.84
N LEU A 276 0.12 -8.20 6.99
CA LEU A 276 1.53 -8.36 7.37
C LEU A 276 1.74 -8.77 8.83
N GLN A 277 0.86 -8.37 9.75
CA GLN A 277 0.94 -8.77 11.17
C GLN A 277 0.47 -10.22 11.42
N TRP A 278 -0.47 -10.73 10.62
CA TRP A 278 -0.95 -12.11 10.72
C TRP A 278 0.09 -13.16 10.24
N ILE A 279 1.09 -12.76 9.44
CA ILE A 279 2.16 -13.65 8.91
C ILE A 279 3.28 -13.94 9.95
N GLY A 280 3.18 -13.45 11.19
CA GLY A 280 3.96 -13.98 12.32
C GLY A 280 5.47 -13.64 12.35
N LEU A 281 5.84 -12.37 12.18
CA LEU A 281 7.22 -11.88 12.36
C LEU A 281 7.42 -10.95 13.58
N GLY A 282 6.50 -10.97 14.55
CA GLY A 282 6.50 -10.04 15.70
C GLY A 282 7.14 -10.52 17.01
N LYS A 283 7.59 -11.77 17.14
CA LYS A 283 8.18 -12.29 18.40
C LYS A 283 9.36 -13.22 18.14
N CYS A 284 10.55 -12.65 17.97
CA CYS A 284 11.83 -13.38 18.08
C CYS A 284 12.97 -12.43 18.43
N MET A 285 12.82 -11.66 19.51
CA MET A 285 13.96 -11.11 20.26
C MET A 285 13.53 -10.97 21.72
N GLU A 286 13.99 -11.91 22.56
CA GLU A 286 14.22 -11.86 24.02
C GLU A 286 13.88 -13.21 24.67
N HIS A 287 14.88 -14.07 24.87
CA HIS A 287 15.25 -14.49 26.22
C HIS A 287 16.63 -15.17 26.25
N LYS A 288 17.37 -14.81 27.31
CA LYS A 288 18.75 -15.16 27.67
C LYS A 288 19.04 -16.65 27.89
N ASP A 289 20.34 -16.94 27.76
CA ASP A 289 21.12 -18.11 28.19
C ASP A 289 20.62 -18.85 29.43
N THR A 290 20.80 -20.18 29.45
CA THR A 290 21.65 -20.89 30.44
C THR A 290 21.73 -22.42 30.21
N SER A 291 22.97 -22.92 30.33
CA SER A 291 23.39 -24.22 30.90
C SER A 291 23.42 -25.50 30.04
N ALA A 292 24.59 -26.12 30.12
CA ALA A 292 25.04 -27.38 29.53
C ALA A 292 24.57 -28.62 30.31
N GLU A 293 24.54 -29.80 29.67
CA GLU A 293 25.23 -31.03 30.12
C GLU A 293 25.12 -32.21 29.14
N HIS A 294 26.11 -33.12 29.24
CA HIS A 294 26.39 -34.32 28.46
C HIS A 294 25.34 -35.45 28.57
N HIS A 295 25.14 -36.25 27.49
CA HIS A 295 25.62 -37.64 27.40
C HIS A 295 25.14 -38.40 26.14
N SER A 296 26.08 -39.19 25.62
CA SER A 296 26.08 -40.35 24.70
C SER A 296 24.82 -41.22 24.49
N GLY A 297 24.62 -41.65 23.23
CA GLY A 297 24.37 -43.07 22.88
C GLY A 297 22.96 -43.50 22.39
N GLY A 298 22.87 -43.87 21.10
CA GLY A 298 22.23 -45.13 20.64
C GLY A 298 20.69 -45.29 20.57
N TYR A 299 20.23 -45.58 19.35
CA TYR A 299 19.02 -46.35 18.96
C TYR A 299 17.60 -45.72 18.96
N ILE A 300 17.22 -45.29 17.76
CA ILE A 300 15.94 -45.42 17.02
C ILE A 300 14.68 -45.78 17.84
N ARG A 301 13.77 -44.80 17.96
CA ARG A 301 12.32 -45.03 17.97
C ARG A 301 11.62 -43.89 17.22
N SER A 302 10.99 -44.23 16.09
CA SER A 302 10.24 -43.31 15.24
C SER A 302 9.08 -42.67 16.02
N ARG A 303 9.22 -41.38 16.35
CA ARG A 303 8.10 -40.53 16.76
C ARG A 303 7.74 -39.67 15.57
N THR A 304 6.56 -39.89 15.01
CA THR A 304 5.94 -39.09 13.96
C THR A 304 5.76 -37.65 14.44
N SER A 305 6.75 -36.80 14.16
CA SER A 305 6.60 -35.35 14.27
C SER A 305 5.93 -34.82 13.01
N VAL A 306 4.77 -34.20 13.19
CA VAL A 306 4.03 -33.45 12.17
C VAL A 306 4.97 -32.46 11.48
N SER A 307 5.29 -32.75 10.21
CA SER A 307 6.25 -32.03 9.38
C SER A 307 5.65 -30.75 8.80
N HIS A 308 6.37 -29.64 8.99
CA HIS A 308 6.45 -28.43 8.16
C HIS A 308 5.40 -28.24 7.04
N LEU A 309 4.46 -27.31 7.21
CA LEU A 309 3.63 -26.76 6.12
C LEU A 309 4.52 -26.01 5.10
N GLN A 310 4.42 -26.35 3.81
CA GLN A 310 5.08 -25.62 2.73
C GLN A 310 4.39 -24.26 2.48
N PRO A 311 5.12 -23.17 2.14
CA PRO A 311 4.56 -21.82 1.87
C PRO A 311 3.45 -21.78 0.80
N GLU A 312 3.53 -22.70 -0.15
CA GLU A 312 2.57 -22.88 -1.25
C GLU A 312 1.17 -23.21 -0.73
N PHE A 313 1.11 -24.05 0.31
CA PHE A 313 -0.14 -24.41 0.97
C PHE A 313 -0.74 -23.22 1.74
N LEU A 314 0.08 -22.29 2.23
CA LEU A 314 -0.40 -21.09 2.94
C LEU A 314 -1.01 -20.07 1.98
N GLN A 315 -0.39 -19.86 0.80
CA GLN A 315 -0.94 -19.00 -0.26
C GLN A 315 -2.29 -19.55 -0.74
N GLU A 316 -2.38 -20.85 -0.98
CA GLU A 316 -3.60 -21.52 -1.39
C GLU A 316 -4.69 -21.44 -0.31
N LEU A 317 -4.36 -21.77 0.94
CA LEU A 317 -5.31 -21.69 2.05
C LEU A 317 -5.84 -20.27 2.24
N LEU A 318 -4.99 -19.26 2.08
CA LEU A 318 -5.38 -17.86 2.12
C LEU A 318 -6.30 -17.50 0.95
N ALA A 319 -5.93 -17.83 -0.29
CA ALA A 319 -6.73 -17.52 -1.47
C ALA A 319 -8.11 -18.21 -1.41
N LEU A 320 -8.15 -19.46 -0.94
CA LEU A 320 -9.39 -20.19 -0.67
C LEU A 320 -10.23 -19.47 0.40
N THR A 321 -9.61 -19.07 1.51
CA THR A 321 -10.30 -18.42 2.63
C THR A 321 -10.90 -17.07 2.21
N VAL A 322 -10.10 -16.23 1.53
CA VAL A 322 -10.50 -14.89 1.09
C VAL A 322 -11.60 -14.96 0.04
N ASN A 323 -11.46 -15.82 -0.98
CA ASN A 323 -12.50 -15.95 -2.01
C ASN A 323 -13.78 -16.60 -1.46
N CYS A 324 -13.69 -17.56 -0.53
CA CYS A 324 -14.86 -18.10 0.17
C CYS A 324 -15.55 -17.02 1.03
N MET A 325 -14.79 -16.19 1.74
CA MET A 325 -15.31 -15.05 2.50
C MET A 325 -15.99 -14.03 1.58
N LEU A 326 -15.38 -13.72 0.43
CA LEU A 326 -15.95 -12.84 -0.58
C LEU A 326 -17.28 -13.38 -1.11
N LEU A 327 -17.36 -14.67 -1.44
CA LEU A 327 -18.61 -15.31 -1.85
C LEU A 327 -19.65 -15.26 -0.73
N ARG A 328 -19.27 -15.55 0.52
CA ARG A 328 -20.16 -15.44 1.67
C ARG A 328 -20.72 -14.03 1.77
N ILE A 329 -19.88 -13.00 1.77
CA ILE A 329 -20.29 -11.59 1.84
C ILE A 329 -21.25 -11.25 0.69
N VAL A 330 -20.93 -11.64 -0.54
CA VAL A 330 -21.75 -11.37 -1.72
C VAL A 330 -23.13 -12.03 -1.63
N PHE A 331 -23.22 -13.25 -1.07
CA PHE A 331 -24.49 -13.97 -0.93
C PHE A 331 -25.27 -13.61 0.34
N THR A 332 -24.61 -13.18 1.42
CA THR A 332 -25.26 -12.79 2.69
C THR A 332 -25.57 -11.31 2.76
N SER A 333 -25.04 -10.46 1.87
CA SER A 333 -25.36 -9.03 1.86
C SER A 333 -26.80 -8.79 1.39
N GLU A 334 -27.66 -8.28 2.28
CA GLU A 334 -29.05 -7.88 1.96
C GLU A 334 -29.16 -6.53 1.21
N ARG A 335 -28.01 -5.89 0.96
CA ARG A 335 -27.88 -4.59 0.29
C ARG A 335 -28.31 -4.66 -1.19
N ARG A 336 -29.51 -4.14 -1.49
CA ARG A 336 -30.11 -4.11 -2.84
C ARG A 336 -29.43 -3.12 -3.80
N ASP A 337 -28.60 -2.23 -3.26
CA ASP A 337 -27.84 -1.16 -3.91
C ASP A 337 -26.70 -1.64 -4.83
N ILE A 338 -26.20 -2.88 -4.65
CA ILE A 338 -25.18 -3.46 -5.54
C ILE A 338 -25.80 -4.10 -6.81
N GLY A 339 -27.11 -4.37 -6.80
CA GLY A 339 -27.86 -4.85 -7.97
C GLY A 339 -27.26 -6.12 -8.62
N SER A 340 -27.31 -6.21 -9.95
CA SER A 340 -26.80 -7.38 -10.70
C SER A 340 -25.27 -7.48 -10.71
N TYR A 341 -24.52 -6.46 -10.28
CA TYR A 341 -23.06 -6.47 -10.25
C TYR A 341 -22.52 -7.56 -9.31
N ARG A 342 -23.29 -7.95 -8.29
CA ARG A 342 -22.96 -9.04 -7.36
C ARG A 342 -22.65 -10.36 -8.04
N TYR A 343 -23.34 -10.67 -9.15
CA TYR A 343 -23.11 -11.91 -9.91
C TYR A 343 -21.77 -11.88 -10.62
N LEU A 344 -21.31 -10.70 -11.05
CA LEU A 344 -20.02 -10.54 -11.70
C LEU A 344 -18.86 -10.71 -10.71
N ILE A 345 -19.00 -10.15 -9.50
CA ILE A 345 -18.06 -10.37 -8.39
C ILE A 345 -18.03 -11.85 -7.99
N ALA A 346 -19.19 -12.52 -7.92
CA ALA A 346 -19.26 -13.94 -7.62
C ALA A 346 -18.57 -14.80 -8.70
N THR A 347 -18.77 -14.49 -9.99
CA THR A 347 -18.08 -15.19 -11.09
C THR A 347 -16.55 -15.02 -11.00
N PHE A 348 -16.08 -13.81 -10.67
CA PHE A 348 -14.65 -13.56 -10.45
C PHE A 348 -14.10 -14.42 -9.30
N ALA A 349 -14.77 -14.43 -8.15
CA ALA A 349 -14.35 -15.22 -6.99
C ALA A 349 -14.35 -16.73 -7.24
N VAL A 350 -15.35 -17.26 -7.98
CA VAL A 350 -15.40 -18.68 -8.36
C VAL A 350 -14.27 -19.04 -9.33
N SER A 351 -13.99 -18.19 -10.32
CA SER A 351 -12.89 -18.41 -11.26
C SER A 351 -11.53 -18.38 -10.54
N ASP A 352 -11.35 -17.51 -9.56
CA ASP A 352 -10.11 -17.44 -8.76
C ASP A 352 -9.92 -18.68 -7.87
N LEU A 353 -11.00 -19.23 -7.30
CA LEU A 353 -10.97 -20.51 -6.59
C LEU A 353 -10.56 -21.67 -7.50
N LEU A 354 -11.11 -21.73 -8.72
CA LEU A 354 -10.76 -22.75 -9.72
C LEU A 354 -9.30 -22.61 -10.15
N TYR A 355 -8.85 -21.39 -10.44
CA TYR A 355 -7.46 -21.09 -10.80
C TYR A 355 -6.49 -21.53 -9.71
N THR A 356 -6.77 -21.16 -8.45
CA THR A 356 -5.93 -21.50 -7.29
C THR A 356 -5.83 -23.02 -7.12
N SER A 357 -6.96 -23.72 -7.18
CA SER A 357 -7.01 -25.18 -7.02
C SER A 357 -6.20 -25.90 -8.10
N ILE A 358 -6.29 -25.42 -9.35
CA ILE A 358 -5.60 -26.05 -10.48
C ILE A 358 -4.12 -25.67 -10.52
N HIS A 359 -3.77 -24.46 -10.10
CA HIS A 359 -2.38 -24.06 -9.91
C HIS A 359 -1.69 -24.97 -8.88
N TRP A 360 -2.36 -25.34 -7.78
CA TRP A 360 -1.82 -26.32 -6.84
C TRP A 360 -1.72 -27.73 -7.44
N LEU A 361 -2.79 -28.22 -8.08
CA LEU A 361 -2.80 -29.57 -8.68
C LEU A 361 -1.71 -29.75 -9.74
N VAL A 362 -1.45 -28.72 -10.56
CA VAL A 362 -0.51 -28.78 -11.67
C VAL A 362 0.89 -28.34 -11.25
N TYR A 363 1.03 -27.27 -10.47
CA TYR A 363 2.28 -26.55 -10.22
C TYR A 363 3.06 -26.24 -11.52
N PRO A 364 2.55 -25.27 -12.31
CA PRO A 364 3.01 -25.04 -13.67
C PRO A 364 4.24 -24.11 -13.71
N ILE A 365 5.39 -24.64 -14.12
CA ILE A 365 6.64 -23.88 -14.25
C ILE A 365 6.93 -23.64 -15.74
N PRO A 366 6.93 -22.38 -16.23
CA PRO A 366 7.31 -22.05 -17.59
C PRO A 366 8.81 -21.90 -17.71
N GLU A 367 9.37 -22.46 -18.78
CA GLU A 367 10.80 -22.52 -19.06
C GLU A 367 11.05 -22.20 -20.53
N MET A 368 12.28 -21.83 -20.84
CA MET A 368 12.70 -21.54 -22.20
C MET A 368 14.05 -22.16 -22.48
N TYR A 369 14.19 -22.71 -23.69
CA TYR A 369 15.43 -23.31 -24.15
C TYR A 369 15.57 -23.13 -25.66
N GLY A 370 16.64 -22.45 -26.09
CA GLY A 370 16.89 -22.17 -27.50
C GLY A 370 15.79 -21.32 -28.13
N ASN A 371 15.11 -21.87 -29.14
CA ASN A 371 13.96 -21.25 -29.82
C ASN A 371 12.62 -21.84 -29.32
N SER A 372 12.61 -22.43 -28.11
CA SER A 372 11.44 -23.13 -27.58
C SER A 372 10.97 -22.58 -26.25
N TYR A 373 9.65 -22.48 -26.12
CA TYR A 373 8.93 -22.30 -24.86
C TYR A 373 8.43 -23.65 -24.36
N MET A 374 8.49 -23.89 -23.05
CA MET A 374 8.04 -25.14 -22.44
C MET A 374 7.31 -24.87 -21.13
N ILE A 375 6.33 -25.69 -20.80
CA ILE A 375 5.67 -25.66 -19.49
C ILE A 375 5.21 -27.06 -19.09
N SER A 376 5.43 -27.41 -17.83
CA SER A 376 5.01 -28.70 -17.26
C SER A 376 4.44 -28.54 -15.86
N GLY A 377 3.65 -29.54 -15.47
CA GLY A 377 3.17 -29.71 -14.11
C GLY A 377 4.16 -30.54 -13.28
N HIS A 378 4.38 -30.12 -12.04
CA HIS A 378 5.36 -30.74 -11.14
C HIS A 378 4.74 -31.28 -9.85
N ASN A 379 3.41 -31.17 -9.69
CA ASN A 379 2.71 -31.71 -8.52
C ASN A 379 1.89 -32.97 -8.87
N ILE A 380 0.56 -32.95 -8.71
CA ILE A 380 -0.30 -34.14 -8.87
C ILE A 380 -0.57 -34.42 -10.36
N LEU A 381 -0.82 -33.38 -11.15
CA LEU A 381 -1.09 -33.47 -12.59
C LEU A 381 0.19 -33.16 -13.37
N THR A 382 1.08 -34.15 -13.46
CA THR A 382 2.36 -34.03 -14.18
C THR A 382 2.26 -34.31 -15.68
N SER A 383 1.20 -34.97 -16.13
CA SER A 383 0.98 -35.25 -17.55
C SER A 383 0.60 -33.98 -18.31
N ARG A 384 0.79 -33.98 -19.63
CA ARG A 384 0.52 -32.83 -20.52
C ARG A 384 -0.88 -32.21 -20.37
N ILE A 385 -1.86 -33.01 -19.93
CA ILE A 385 -3.22 -32.52 -19.70
C ILE A 385 -3.28 -31.49 -18.56
N GLY A 386 -2.40 -31.59 -17.55
CA GLY A 386 -2.32 -30.66 -16.42
C GLY A 386 -2.03 -29.23 -16.88
N PRO A 387 -0.89 -28.97 -17.55
CA PRO A 387 -0.57 -27.65 -18.11
C PRO A 387 -1.63 -27.13 -19.10
N CYS A 388 -2.30 -28.01 -19.86
CA CYS A 388 -3.39 -27.60 -20.74
C CYS A 388 -4.62 -27.11 -19.96
N ILE A 389 -5.03 -27.83 -18.91
CA ILE A 389 -6.14 -27.40 -18.02
C ILE A 389 -5.77 -26.10 -17.31
N TYR A 390 -4.52 -25.96 -16.87
CA TYR A 390 -4.02 -24.71 -16.30
C TYR A 390 -4.11 -23.55 -17.30
N GLY A 391 -3.65 -23.73 -18.54
CA GLY A 391 -3.73 -22.72 -19.59
C GLY A 391 -5.17 -22.30 -19.92
N THR A 392 -6.11 -23.25 -19.91
CA THR A 392 -7.54 -22.98 -20.05
C THR A 392 -8.06 -22.08 -18.93
N ILE A 393 -7.87 -22.49 -17.67
CA ILE A 393 -8.44 -21.77 -16.52
C ILE A 393 -7.76 -20.41 -16.31
N TYR A 394 -6.47 -20.31 -16.61
CA TYR A 394 -5.75 -19.04 -16.60
C TYR A 394 -6.33 -18.03 -17.60
N SER A 395 -6.88 -18.51 -18.72
CA SER A 395 -7.46 -17.68 -19.77
C SER A 395 -8.83 -17.08 -19.37
N GLN A 396 -9.52 -17.61 -18.35
CA GLN A 396 -10.81 -17.09 -17.86
C GLN A 396 -10.76 -15.66 -17.34
N ALA A 397 -9.60 -15.22 -16.83
CA ALA A 397 -9.42 -13.86 -16.33
C ALA A 397 -9.64 -12.80 -17.42
N VAL A 398 -9.36 -13.14 -18.68
CA VAL A 398 -9.52 -12.26 -19.86
C VAL A 398 -10.98 -11.85 -20.10
N PRO A 399 -11.93 -12.78 -20.35
CA PRO A 399 -13.33 -12.42 -20.56
C PRO A 399 -13.95 -11.83 -19.29
N ILE A 400 -13.62 -12.32 -18.10
CA ILE A 400 -14.16 -11.78 -16.85
C ILE A 400 -13.78 -10.30 -16.69
N LEU A 401 -12.49 -9.95 -16.86
CA LEU A 401 -12.02 -8.56 -16.79
C LEU A 401 -12.71 -7.68 -17.85
N THR A 402 -12.83 -8.17 -19.08
CA THR A 402 -13.50 -7.46 -20.18
C THR A 402 -14.95 -7.12 -19.82
N PHE A 403 -15.69 -8.10 -19.30
CA PHE A 403 -17.09 -7.92 -18.93
C PHE A 403 -17.26 -7.04 -17.67
N HIS A 404 -16.28 -6.97 -16.76
CA HIS A 404 -16.26 -5.96 -15.70
C HIS A 404 -16.25 -4.53 -16.26
N PHE A 405 -15.40 -4.25 -17.25
CA PHE A 405 -15.35 -2.93 -17.89
C PHE A 405 -16.60 -2.63 -18.74
N LEU A 406 -17.12 -3.64 -19.46
CA LEU A 406 -18.35 -3.49 -20.24
C LEU A 406 -19.58 -3.26 -19.36
N TYR A 407 -19.72 -4.03 -18.26
CA TYR A 407 -20.82 -3.85 -17.31
C TYR A 407 -20.83 -2.43 -16.75
N ARG A 408 -19.66 -1.90 -16.38
CA ARG A 408 -19.53 -0.52 -15.90
C ARG A 408 -19.92 0.50 -16.97
N THR A 409 -19.44 0.31 -18.20
CA THR A 409 -19.78 1.19 -19.33
C THR A 409 -21.29 1.19 -19.59
N PHE A 410 -21.95 0.03 -19.62
CA PHE A 410 -23.39 -0.07 -19.83
C PHE A 410 -24.20 0.45 -18.64
N SER A 411 -23.74 0.24 -17.40
CA SER A 411 -24.42 0.78 -16.22
C SER A 411 -24.49 2.31 -16.19
N ILE A 412 -23.53 2.96 -16.84
CA ILE A 412 -23.40 4.42 -16.86
C ILE A 412 -24.07 5.00 -18.12
N ARG A 413 -23.76 4.46 -19.30
CA ARG A 413 -24.16 5.06 -20.59
C ARG A 413 -25.50 4.55 -21.10
N ASN A 414 -25.74 3.23 -21.02
CA ASN A 414 -26.89 2.56 -21.63
C ASN A 414 -27.47 1.48 -20.70
N PRO A 415 -28.16 1.87 -19.61
CA PRO A 415 -28.65 0.93 -18.60
C PRO A 415 -29.68 -0.07 -19.15
N GLU A 416 -30.30 0.21 -20.30
CA GLU A 416 -31.23 -0.68 -20.99
C GLU A 416 -30.63 -2.06 -21.32
N TYR A 417 -29.33 -2.14 -21.62
CA TYR A 417 -28.67 -3.42 -21.87
C TYR A 417 -28.54 -4.29 -20.62
N LEU A 418 -28.55 -3.68 -19.44
CA LEU A 418 -28.50 -4.37 -18.14
C LEU A 418 -29.89 -4.70 -17.59
N SER A 419 -30.96 -4.14 -18.18
CA SER A 419 -32.35 -4.48 -17.83
C SER A 419 -32.70 -5.96 -18.06
N ARG A 420 -31.94 -6.64 -18.94
CA ARG A 420 -32.05 -8.07 -19.23
C ARG A 420 -30.80 -8.82 -18.73
N PRO A 421 -30.62 -9.00 -17.40
CA PRO A 421 -29.38 -9.53 -16.82
C PRO A 421 -29.01 -10.91 -17.37
N PHE A 422 -30.00 -11.77 -17.66
CA PHE A 422 -29.76 -13.11 -18.20
C PHE A 422 -28.99 -13.11 -19.54
N ARG A 423 -29.22 -12.11 -20.41
CA ARG A 423 -28.49 -12.02 -21.69
C ARG A 423 -27.04 -11.59 -21.50
N PHE A 424 -26.79 -10.66 -20.58
CA PHE A 424 -25.44 -10.17 -20.28
C PHE A 424 -24.59 -11.27 -19.64
N PHE A 425 -25.11 -11.95 -18.61
CA PHE A 425 -24.40 -13.05 -17.96
C PHE A 425 -24.31 -14.31 -18.83
N GLY A 426 -25.30 -14.55 -19.70
CA GLY A 426 -25.21 -15.59 -20.73
C GLY A 426 -24.10 -15.31 -21.74
N ALA A 427 -23.93 -14.06 -22.18
CA ALA A 427 -22.84 -13.66 -23.07
C ALA A 427 -21.47 -13.79 -22.39
N LEU A 428 -21.37 -13.44 -21.10
CA LEU A 428 -20.15 -13.68 -20.31
C LEU A 428 -19.81 -15.17 -20.30
N LEU A 429 -20.76 -16.02 -19.92
CA LEU A 429 -20.54 -17.47 -19.85
C LEU A 429 -20.11 -18.06 -21.20
N ILE A 430 -20.80 -17.71 -22.29
CA ILE A 430 -20.46 -18.19 -23.64
C ILE A 430 -19.05 -17.72 -24.04
N THR A 431 -18.72 -16.46 -23.79
CA THR A 431 -17.39 -15.92 -24.11
C THR A 431 -16.30 -16.60 -23.30
N THR A 432 -16.54 -16.86 -22.01
CA THR A 432 -15.62 -17.62 -21.16
C THR A 432 -15.39 -19.03 -21.70
N ILE A 433 -16.45 -19.75 -22.08
CA ILE A 433 -16.34 -21.09 -22.67
C ILE A 433 -15.53 -21.06 -23.98
N ILE A 434 -15.74 -20.05 -24.83
CA ILE A 434 -14.99 -19.91 -26.09
C ILE A 434 -13.50 -19.68 -25.82
N ILE A 435 -13.16 -18.77 -24.90
CA ILE A 435 -11.76 -18.49 -24.53
C ILE A 435 -11.11 -19.68 -23.84
N ASP A 436 -11.87 -20.45 -23.06
CA ASP A 436 -11.38 -21.67 -22.40
C ASP A 436 -11.03 -22.76 -23.42
N LEU A 437 -11.89 -22.95 -24.43
CA LEU A 437 -11.65 -23.86 -25.54
C LEU A 437 -10.46 -23.40 -26.38
N ASP A 438 -10.35 -22.11 -26.65
CA ASP A 438 -9.21 -21.54 -27.37
C ASP A 438 -7.89 -21.78 -26.61
N GLY A 439 -7.84 -21.46 -25.32
CA GLY A 439 -6.69 -21.73 -24.46
C GLY A 439 -6.31 -23.22 -24.43
N PHE A 440 -7.30 -24.11 -24.42
CA PHE A 440 -7.06 -25.55 -24.50
C PHE A 440 -6.48 -25.93 -25.87
N ILE A 441 -7.03 -25.44 -26.96
CA ILE A 441 -6.58 -25.71 -28.34
C ILE A 441 -5.14 -25.22 -28.53
N VAL A 442 -4.80 -24.03 -28.04
CA VAL A 442 -3.42 -23.50 -28.14
C VAL A 442 -2.44 -24.45 -27.44
N ASN A 443 -2.73 -24.85 -26.20
CA ASN A 443 -1.80 -25.69 -25.44
C ASN A 443 -1.79 -27.16 -25.91
N TRP A 444 -2.93 -27.71 -26.31
CA TRP A 444 -3.07 -29.13 -26.67
C TRP A 444 -2.73 -29.43 -28.14
N VAL A 445 -3.11 -28.53 -29.05
CA VAL A 445 -2.94 -28.71 -30.50
C VAL A 445 -1.78 -27.88 -31.02
N LEU A 446 -1.78 -26.57 -30.75
CA LEU A 446 -0.80 -25.66 -31.37
C LEU A 446 0.59 -25.83 -30.78
N PHE A 447 0.72 -26.01 -29.47
CA PHE A 447 1.97 -26.23 -28.74
C PHE A 447 2.23 -27.71 -28.43
N ARG A 448 1.81 -28.58 -29.35
CA ARG A 448 2.03 -30.02 -29.23
C ARG A 448 3.50 -30.35 -29.55
N PRO A 449 4.23 -31.06 -28.67
CA PRO A 449 5.56 -31.56 -29.01
C PRO A 449 5.46 -32.65 -30.08
N ASP A 450 6.24 -32.51 -31.14
CA ASP A 450 6.49 -33.51 -32.18
C ASP A 450 7.93 -34.05 -32.08
N GLU A 451 8.26 -35.05 -32.90
CA GLU A 451 9.56 -35.73 -32.84
C GLU A 451 10.73 -34.75 -33.07
N GLU A 452 10.56 -33.74 -33.92
CA GLU A 452 11.56 -32.71 -34.15
C GLU A 452 11.76 -31.80 -32.92
N THR A 453 10.67 -31.38 -32.25
CA THR A 453 10.75 -30.61 -31.00
C THR A 453 11.48 -31.39 -29.92
N LEU A 454 11.13 -32.65 -29.76
CA LEU A 454 11.74 -33.53 -28.75
C LEU A 454 13.23 -33.74 -29.03
N ALA A 455 13.62 -33.93 -30.29
CA ALA A 455 15.03 -34.08 -30.66
C ALA A 455 15.84 -32.82 -30.35
N LYS A 456 15.29 -31.62 -30.62
CA LYS A 456 15.96 -30.36 -30.32
C LYS A 456 16.05 -30.03 -28.84
N ASN A 457 15.03 -30.41 -28.07
CA ASN A 457 14.99 -30.16 -26.64
C ASN A 457 15.61 -31.31 -25.82
N ALA A 458 16.04 -32.41 -26.45
CA ALA A 458 16.69 -33.53 -25.77
C ALA A 458 17.92 -33.14 -24.92
N PRO A 459 18.80 -32.19 -25.32
CA PRO A 459 19.90 -31.74 -24.47
C PRO A 459 19.44 -31.08 -23.17
N PHE A 460 18.30 -30.39 -23.19
CA PHE A 460 17.69 -29.78 -22.00
C PHE A 460 17.14 -30.85 -21.06
N PHE A 461 16.42 -31.84 -21.59
CA PHE A 461 15.82 -32.90 -20.78
C PHE A 461 16.78 -34.01 -20.34
N SER A 462 17.97 -34.12 -20.95
CA SER A 462 19.01 -35.09 -20.59
C SER A 462 19.92 -34.64 -19.45
N GLY A 463 19.77 -33.39 -18.97
CA GLY A 463 20.60 -32.84 -17.90
C GLY A 463 21.98 -32.34 -18.34
N ASN A 464 22.23 -32.25 -19.66
CA ASN A 464 23.46 -31.67 -20.20
C ASN A 464 23.53 -30.14 -20.02
N VAL A 465 22.40 -29.51 -19.69
CA VAL A 465 22.28 -28.07 -19.43
C VAL A 465 21.87 -27.88 -17.97
N SER A 466 22.60 -27.04 -17.22
CA SER A 466 22.28 -26.74 -15.83
C SER A 466 21.04 -25.85 -15.75
N THR A 467 19.93 -26.39 -15.28
CA THR A 467 18.68 -25.65 -15.08
C THR A 467 18.25 -25.68 -13.60
N PRO A 468 17.45 -24.70 -13.13
CA PRO A 468 16.96 -24.69 -11.75
C PRO A 468 15.98 -25.84 -11.42
N VAL A 469 15.46 -26.52 -12.44
CA VAL A 469 14.44 -27.57 -12.34
C VAL A 469 15.03 -28.89 -12.82
N VAL A 470 14.76 -30.00 -12.12
CA VAL A 470 15.29 -31.31 -12.50
C VAL A 470 14.43 -31.91 -13.61
N HIS A 471 15.01 -32.07 -14.80
CA HIS A 471 14.35 -32.69 -15.95
C HIS A 471 14.74 -34.16 -16.14
N ARG A 472 13.83 -34.93 -16.75
CA ARG A 472 14.09 -36.30 -17.21
C ARG A 472 13.69 -36.41 -18.67
N ILE A 473 14.49 -37.13 -19.46
CA ILE A 473 14.22 -37.33 -20.89
C ILE A 473 12.88 -38.04 -21.13
N GLU A 474 12.49 -38.92 -20.21
CA GLU A 474 11.23 -39.68 -20.25
C GLU A 474 9.99 -38.78 -20.15
N THR A 475 10.08 -37.66 -19.42
CA THR A 475 8.96 -36.73 -19.20
C THR A 475 8.87 -35.63 -20.24
N ALA A 476 9.79 -35.58 -21.21
CA ALA A 476 9.80 -34.54 -22.25
C ALA A 476 8.46 -34.47 -23.01
N ARG A 477 7.84 -35.61 -23.34
CA ARG A 477 6.54 -35.66 -24.03
C ARG A 477 5.37 -35.13 -23.22
N ASP A 478 5.51 -35.09 -21.90
CA ASP A 478 4.48 -34.60 -20.98
C ASP A 478 4.50 -33.07 -20.86
N HIS A 479 5.49 -32.39 -21.42
CA HIS A 479 5.56 -30.93 -21.45
C HIS A 479 4.73 -30.39 -22.62
N VAL A 480 4.06 -29.25 -22.40
CA VAL A 480 3.58 -28.41 -23.50
C VAL A 480 4.80 -27.68 -24.05
N GLN A 481 5.05 -27.76 -25.35
CA GLN A 481 6.28 -27.24 -25.96
C GLN A 481 5.98 -26.52 -27.27
N ALA A 482 6.44 -25.28 -27.39
CA ALA A 482 6.34 -24.48 -28.59
C ALA A 482 7.75 -24.21 -29.12
N LEU A 483 8.18 -24.96 -30.14
CA LEU A 483 9.42 -24.67 -30.88
C LEU A 483 9.09 -23.73 -32.05
N PHE A 484 9.63 -22.51 -32.07
CA PHE A 484 9.26 -21.52 -33.09
C PHE A 484 10.05 -21.67 -34.40
N TRP A 485 11.27 -22.21 -34.34
CA TRP A 485 12.17 -22.34 -35.50
C TRP A 485 12.84 -23.73 -35.56
N SER A 486 12.65 -24.43 -36.68
CA SER A 486 13.29 -25.74 -36.96
C SER A 486 14.75 -25.60 -37.42
N GLY A 487 15.18 -24.42 -37.87
CA GLY A 487 16.59 -24.11 -38.17
C GLY A 487 17.24 -23.28 -37.06
N LYS A 488 18.12 -22.35 -37.46
CA LYS A 488 18.48 -21.19 -36.62
C LYS A 488 17.25 -20.28 -36.46
N THR A 489 17.34 -19.29 -35.59
CA THR A 489 16.23 -18.31 -35.44
C THR A 489 15.90 -17.65 -36.78
N PHE A 490 14.62 -17.49 -37.09
CA PHE A 490 14.07 -17.10 -38.41
C PHE A 490 14.26 -18.08 -39.57
N GLU A 491 14.92 -19.22 -39.36
CA GLU A 491 15.02 -20.28 -40.37
C GLU A 491 14.02 -21.40 -40.10
N LYS A 492 13.31 -21.83 -41.15
CA LYS A 492 12.28 -22.88 -41.11
C LYS A 492 11.21 -22.59 -40.04
N PRO A 493 10.33 -21.59 -40.27
CA PRO A 493 9.25 -21.23 -39.34
C PRO A 493 8.35 -22.43 -39.02
N ARG A 494 8.08 -22.61 -37.74
CA ARG A 494 7.09 -23.57 -37.26
C ARG A 494 5.73 -22.87 -37.15
N TRP A 495 5.02 -22.82 -38.27
CA TRP A 495 3.79 -22.04 -38.41
C TRP A 495 2.71 -22.36 -37.37
N LEU A 496 2.58 -23.61 -36.92
CA LEU A 496 1.58 -23.99 -35.91
C LEU A 496 1.88 -23.37 -34.53
N ASN A 497 3.14 -23.42 -34.10
CA ASN A 497 3.61 -22.80 -32.86
C ASN A 497 3.57 -21.27 -32.95
N LEU A 498 3.96 -20.69 -34.10
CA LEU A 498 3.87 -19.25 -34.34
C LEU A 498 2.42 -18.75 -34.33
N LEU A 499 1.49 -19.53 -34.89
CA LEU A 499 0.06 -19.22 -34.85
C LEU A 499 -0.48 -19.26 -33.41
N GLY A 500 -0.04 -20.22 -32.60
CA GLY A 500 -0.41 -20.29 -31.18
C GLY A 500 0.08 -19.07 -30.38
N ALA A 501 1.32 -18.64 -30.60
CA ALA A 501 1.85 -17.43 -29.96
C ALA A 501 1.13 -16.16 -30.46
N LEU A 502 0.87 -16.05 -31.76
CA LEU A 502 0.10 -14.94 -32.34
C LEU A 502 -1.32 -14.88 -31.75
N ASN A 503 -1.98 -16.04 -31.60
CA ASN A 503 -3.30 -16.12 -31.00
C ASN A 503 -3.30 -15.57 -29.56
N MET A 504 -2.37 -16.02 -28.71
CA MET A 504 -2.22 -15.49 -27.35
C MET A 504 -1.99 -13.97 -27.33
N PHE A 505 -1.15 -13.46 -28.24
CA PHE A 505 -0.90 -12.02 -28.37
C PHE A 505 -2.17 -11.24 -28.75
N VAL A 506 -2.94 -11.75 -29.72
CA VAL A 506 -4.18 -11.11 -30.19
C VAL A 506 -5.25 -11.12 -29.09
N VAL A 507 -5.45 -12.23 -28.40
CA VAL A 507 -6.45 -12.35 -27.31
C VAL A 507 -6.17 -11.35 -26.20
N ILE A 508 -4.92 -11.28 -25.73
CA ILE A 508 -4.51 -10.32 -24.69
C ILE A 508 -4.61 -8.88 -25.24
N GLY A 509 -4.15 -8.63 -26.46
CA GLY A 509 -4.19 -7.32 -27.10
C GLY A 509 -5.61 -6.76 -27.23
N VAL A 510 -6.54 -7.56 -27.77
CA VAL A 510 -7.97 -7.18 -27.92
C VAL A 510 -8.60 -6.86 -26.57
N THR A 511 -8.28 -7.65 -25.55
CA THR A 511 -8.78 -7.45 -24.18
C THR A 511 -8.38 -6.09 -23.63
N TYR A 512 -7.09 -5.76 -23.68
CA TYR A 512 -6.60 -4.47 -23.18
C TYR A 512 -7.07 -3.29 -24.04
N ILE A 513 -7.24 -3.47 -25.35
CA ILE A 513 -7.88 -2.45 -26.21
C ILE A 513 -9.31 -2.18 -25.74
N ILE A 514 -10.13 -3.21 -25.48
CA ILE A 514 -11.49 -3.03 -24.96
C ILE A 514 -11.47 -2.32 -23.61
N VAL A 515 -10.56 -2.70 -22.71
CA VAL A 515 -10.38 -2.04 -21.41
C VAL A 515 -10.07 -0.55 -21.58
N ILE A 516 -9.16 -0.18 -22.48
CA ILE A 516 -8.78 1.21 -22.76
C ILE A 516 -9.95 1.98 -23.38
N VAL A 517 -10.65 1.40 -24.36
CA VAL A 517 -11.82 2.02 -25.00
C VAL A 517 -12.94 2.24 -23.99
N CYS A 518 -13.31 1.22 -23.22
CA CYS A 518 -14.32 1.36 -22.15
C CYS A 518 -13.90 2.43 -21.13
N SER A 519 -12.62 2.46 -20.76
CA SER A 519 -12.06 3.47 -19.87
C SER A 519 -12.20 4.89 -20.42
N HIS A 520 -11.95 5.07 -21.73
CA HIS A 520 -12.13 6.35 -22.39
C HIS A 520 -13.62 6.75 -22.42
N LEU A 521 -14.49 5.86 -22.86
CA LEU A 521 -15.94 6.10 -22.96
C LEU A 521 -16.58 6.42 -21.60
N ILE A 522 -16.17 5.75 -20.52
CA ILE A 522 -16.61 6.05 -19.16
C ILE A 522 -16.19 7.47 -18.75
N ASN A 523 -14.93 7.83 -19.00
CA ASN A 523 -14.41 9.16 -18.65
C ASN A 523 -15.05 10.29 -19.47
N GLU A 524 -15.33 10.05 -20.75
CA GLU A 524 -16.02 10.98 -21.64
C GLU A 524 -17.46 11.21 -21.20
N TYR A 525 -18.23 10.12 -21.01
CA TYR A 525 -19.63 10.21 -20.58
C TYR A 525 -19.80 10.88 -19.21
N LEU A 526 -18.91 10.58 -18.25
CA LEU A 526 -18.93 11.21 -16.92
C LEU A 526 -18.59 12.71 -16.98
N LYS A 527 -17.87 13.19 -17.99
CA LYS A 527 -17.61 14.62 -18.19
C LYS A 527 -18.82 15.36 -18.76
N GLU A 528 -19.58 14.72 -19.66
CA GLU A 528 -20.66 15.37 -20.39
C GLU A 528 -22.03 15.33 -19.67
N HIS A 529 -22.35 14.22 -18.98
CA HIS A 529 -23.74 13.95 -18.55
C HIS A 529 -23.93 13.94 -17.02
N ALA A 530 -22.86 14.08 -16.24
CA ALA A 530 -22.96 13.92 -14.80
C ALA A 530 -23.46 15.19 -14.10
N LYS A 531 -24.69 15.13 -13.58
CA LYS A 531 -25.38 16.26 -12.89
C LYS A 531 -25.04 16.41 -11.40
N SER A 532 -24.25 15.50 -10.82
CA SER A 532 -23.89 15.52 -9.39
C SER A 532 -22.47 15.03 -9.13
N ILE A 533 -21.71 15.84 -8.37
CA ILE A 533 -20.31 15.60 -7.95
C ILE A 533 -20.17 14.27 -7.19
N ARG A 534 -21.19 13.88 -6.41
CA ARG A 534 -21.20 12.63 -5.63
C ARG A 534 -21.15 11.40 -6.55
N THR A 535 -21.96 11.39 -7.61
CA THR A 535 -22.04 10.31 -8.60
C THR A 535 -20.75 10.20 -9.43
N VAL A 536 -20.16 11.33 -9.82
CA VAL A 536 -18.86 11.37 -10.53
C VAL A 536 -17.73 10.82 -9.66
N SER A 537 -17.66 11.22 -8.39
CA SER A 537 -16.59 10.79 -7.49
C SER A 537 -16.61 9.28 -7.27
N LEU A 538 -17.80 8.70 -7.03
CA LEU A 538 -17.99 7.27 -6.84
C LEU A 538 -17.59 6.46 -8.09
N HIS A 539 -18.02 6.88 -9.28
CA HIS A 539 -17.63 6.21 -10.52
C HIS A 539 -16.14 6.34 -10.83
N ARG A 540 -15.52 7.49 -10.54
CA ARG A 540 -14.07 7.71 -10.74
C ARG A 540 -13.23 6.85 -9.79
N GLN A 541 -13.72 6.59 -8.59
CA GLN A 541 -13.04 5.74 -7.60
C GLN A 541 -13.17 4.25 -7.94
N LEU A 542 -14.37 3.80 -8.28
CA LEU A 542 -14.60 2.43 -8.77
C LEU A 542 -13.82 2.18 -10.08
N PHE A 543 -13.67 3.21 -10.91
CA PHE A 543 -12.83 3.17 -12.12
C PHE A 543 -11.34 3.04 -11.78
N ARG A 544 -10.80 3.83 -10.83
CA ARG A 544 -9.40 3.71 -10.38
C ARG A 544 -9.10 2.34 -9.79
N LEU A 545 -10.01 1.81 -8.97
CA LEU A 545 -9.94 0.45 -8.43
C LEU A 545 -9.82 -0.61 -9.52
N LEU A 546 -10.67 -0.50 -10.55
CA LEU A 546 -10.69 -1.42 -11.66
C LEU A 546 -9.44 -1.31 -12.56
N VAL A 547 -8.90 -0.11 -12.73
CA VAL A 547 -7.62 0.11 -13.43
C VAL A 547 -6.46 -0.50 -12.64
N CYS A 548 -6.43 -0.37 -11.32
CA CYS A 548 -5.44 -1.04 -10.47
C CYS A 548 -5.55 -2.58 -10.59
N GLN A 549 -6.79 -3.11 -10.61
CA GLN A 549 -7.05 -4.53 -10.80
C GLN A 549 -6.60 -5.05 -12.18
N ALA A 550 -6.53 -4.20 -13.21
CA ALA A 550 -6.01 -4.57 -14.53
C ALA A 550 -4.48 -4.47 -14.64
N ILE A 551 -3.86 -3.50 -13.96
CA ILE A 551 -2.41 -3.26 -14.00
C ILE A 551 -1.65 -4.28 -13.15
N TYR A 552 -2.19 -4.69 -12.00
CA TYR A 552 -1.49 -5.60 -11.11
C TYR A 552 -1.18 -6.96 -11.78
N PRO A 553 -2.16 -7.70 -12.33
CA PRO A 553 -1.89 -8.97 -13.03
C PRO A 553 -1.03 -8.79 -14.28
N LEU A 554 -1.12 -7.63 -14.96
CA LEU A 554 -0.28 -7.31 -16.13
C LEU A 554 1.20 -7.40 -15.78
N ILE A 555 1.60 -6.80 -14.65
CA ILE A 555 3.00 -6.72 -14.23
C ILE A 555 3.45 -8.00 -13.54
N THR A 556 2.62 -8.55 -12.63
CA THR A 556 3.04 -9.65 -11.75
C THR A 556 2.94 -11.01 -12.40
N THR A 557 2.03 -11.19 -13.37
CA THR A 557 1.65 -12.53 -13.85
C THR A 557 1.74 -12.64 -15.37
N TYR A 558 1.17 -11.69 -16.11
CA TYR A 558 1.18 -11.72 -17.58
C TYR A 558 2.55 -11.35 -18.15
N PHE A 559 3.26 -10.37 -17.58
CA PHE A 559 4.58 -9.96 -18.09
C PHE A 559 5.64 -11.07 -18.02
N PRO A 560 5.88 -11.76 -16.89
CA PRO A 560 6.84 -12.88 -16.86
C PRO A 560 6.49 -13.99 -17.85
N LEU A 561 5.20 -14.35 -17.96
CA LEU A 561 4.73 -15.36 -18.90
C LEU A 561 4.89 -14.92 -20.37
N ALA A 562 4.61 -13.66 -20.67
CA ALA A 562 4.82 -13.08 -22.00
C ALA A 562 6.30 -13.13 -22.38
N VAL A 563 7.20 -12.83 -21.44
CA VAL A 563 8.65 -13.01 -21.67
C VAL A 563 8.97 -14.47 -21.96
N SER A 564 8.43 -15.44 -21.20
CA SER A 564 8.64 -16.88 -21.46
C SER A 564 8.19 -17.33 -22.84
N VAL A 565 7.04 -16.85 -23.32
CA VAL A 565 6.44 -17.33 -24.58
C VAL A 565 7.01 -16.60 -25.79
N PHE A 566 7.21 -15.28 -25.70
CA PHE A 566 7.59 -14.46 -26.87
C PHE A 566 9.10 -14.31 -27.05
N SER A 567 9.91 -14.34 -25.98
CA SER A 567 11.37 -14.21 -26.12
C SER A 567 12.03 -15.33 -26.95
N PRO A 568 11.59 -16.61 -26.90
CA PRO A 568 12.20 -17.66 -27.71
C PRO A 568 11.87 -17.53 -29.21
N ILE A 569 10.86 -16.74 -29.59
CA ILE A 569 10.60 -16.39 -31.01
C ILE A 569 11.78 -15.58 -31.58
N PHE A 570 12.46 -14.80 -30.74
CA PHE A 570 13.64 -14.03 -31.11
C PHE A 570 14.96 -14.74 -30.78
N GLY A 571 14.90 -16.00 -30.30
CA GLY A 571 16.07 -16.77 -29.88
C GLY A 571 16.72 -16.29 -28.58
N LEU A 572 15.98 -15.53 -27.76
CA LEU A 572 16.42 -15.06 -26.45
C LEU A 572 16.04 -16.09 -25.38
N ASN A 573 16.97 -16.36 -24.45
CA ASN A 573 16.74 -17.24 -23.30
C ASN A 573 17.06 -16.50 -22.00
N PHE A 574 16.22 -16.70 -20.99
CA PHE A 574 16.29 -16.02 -19.70
C PHE A 574 16.08 -17.02 -18.56
N ASP A 575 17.19 -17.51 -17.99
CA ASP A 575 17.20 -18.56 -16.97
C ASP A 575 16.58 -18.12 -15.62
N TRP A 576 16.39 -16.81 -15.42
CA TRP A 576 15.80 -16.24 -14.20
C TRP A 576 14.27 -16.27 -14.20
N VAL A 577 13.61 -16.45 -15.34
CA VAL A 577 12.13 -16.38 -15.45
C VAL A 577 11.42 -17.47 -14.63
N PRO A 578 11.89 -18.74 -14.61
CA PRO A 578 11.32 -19.77 -13.74
C PRO A 578 11.42 -19.41 -12.24
N VAL A 579 12.51 -18.73 -11.84
CA VAL A 579 12.80 -18.34 -10.45
C VAL A 579 11.92 -17.17 -10.01
N ILE A 580 11.81 -16.12 -10.84
CA ILE A 580 11.02 -14.92 -10.50
C ILE A 580 9.53 -15.24 -10.41
N LYS A 581 9.00 -16.08 -11.30
CA LYS A 581 7.58 -16.47 -11.26
C LYS A 581 7.24 -17.25 -9.98
N GLN A 582 8.17 -18.06 -9.45
CA GLN A 582 7.98 -18.80 -8.20
C GLN A 582 7.99 -17.89 -6.96
N ASP A 583 8.84 -16.87 -6.90
CA ASP A 583 8.94 -15.95 -5.75
C ASP A 583 7.79 -14.94 -5.66
N PHE A 584 7.16 -14.57 -6.77
CA PHE A 584 5.95 -13.72 -6.75
C PHE A 584 4.69 -14.48 -6.29
N CYS A 585 4.68 -15.81 -6.41
CA CYS A 585 3.63 -16.66 -5.84
C CYS A 585 3.94 -17.03 -4.38
N ASN A 586 5.17 -17.44 -4.04
CA ASN A 586 5.49 -17.98 -2.73
C ASN A 586 5.81 -16.91 -1.66
N GLY A 587 4.88 -16.72 -0.73
CA GLY A 587 5.13 -16.01 0.53
C GLY A 587 6.11 -16.76 1.43
N SER A 588 7.40 -16.43 1.35
CA SER A 588 8.47 -16.67 2.34
C SER A 588 8.45 -18.03 3.10
N GLY A 589 9.24 -19.00 2.64
CA GLY A 589 9.62 -20.13 3.51
C GLY A 589 10.65 -21.12 2.96
N TRP A 590 11.17 -20.91 1.75
CA TRP A 590 12.28 -21.72 1.20
C TRP A 590 13.60 -21.63 1.99
N ASP A 591 13.72 -20.64 2.87
CA ASP A 591 14.99 -20.27 3.51
C ASP A 591 15.50 -21.27 4.58
N ARG A 592 14.67 -22.22 5.06
CA ARG A 592 15.07 -23.17 6.13
C ARG A 592 15.28 -24.61 5.64
N ALA A 593 14.38 -25.12 4.80
CA ALA A 593 14.50 -26.47 4.23
C ALA A 593 15.63 -26.61 3.19
N TYR A 594 16.02 -25.51 2.54
CA TYR A 594 17.18 -25.43 1.64
C TYR A 594 18.50 -25.45 2.42
N ARG A 595 18.55 -24.78 3.58
CA ARG A 595 19.71 -24.73 4.49
C ARG A 595 20.07 -26.10 5.08
N ASP A 596 19.06 -26.91 5.42
CA ASP A 596 19.29 -28.24 6.01
C ASP A 596 19.64 -29.31 4.96
N ARG A 597 19.26 -29.12 3.68
CA ARG A 597 19.70 -30.00 2.58
C ARG A 597 21.12 -29.66 2.10
N LEU A 598 21.50 -28.38 2.10
CA LEU A 598 22.88 -27.95 1.82
C LEU A 598 23.90 -28.43 2.85
N LYS A 599 23.49 -28.63 4.12
CA LYS A 599 24.38 -29.22 5.15
C LYS A 599 24.71 -30.70 4.95
N LYS A 600 23.96 -31.43 4.10
CA LYS A 600 24.17 -32.86 3.83
C LYS A 600 24.79 -33.16 2.46
N SER A 601 24.96 -32.13 1.63
CA SER A 601 25.52 -32.22 0.28
C SER A 601 26.68 -31.25 0.21
N THR A 602 27.91 -31.78 0.15
CA THR A 602 29.13 -31.02 -0.14
C THR A 602 29.06 -30.41 -1.55
N VAL A 603 28.29 -29.33 -1.73
CA VAL A 603 28.18 -28.56 -2.99
C VAL A 603 27.87 -27.08 -2.69
N ASP A 604 28.82 -26.23 -3.07
CA ASP A 604 28.86 -24.81 -3.49
C ASP A 604 27.72 -23.81 -3.13
N GLU A 605 28.10 -22.75 -2.41
CA GLU A 605 27.29 -21.56 -2.01
C GLU A 605 27.19 -20.48 -3.13
N ARG A 606 26.54 -20.76 -4.27
CA ARG A 606 26.48 -19.82 -5.43
C ARG A 606 25.24 -18.91 -5.55
N ALA A 607 24.43 -18.66 -4.52
CA ALA A 607 23.11 -17.98 -4.67
C ALA A 607 22.92 -16.64 -3.92
N LEU A 608 23.98 -15.87 -3.63
CA LEU A 608 23.85 -14.63 -2.83
C LEU A 608 23.42 -13.30 -3.54
N PRO A 609 23.53 -13.08 -4.88
CA PRO A 609 23.27 -11.74 -5.45
C PRO A 609 21.77 -11.40 -5.68
N PHE A 610 20.84 -12.35 -5.56
CA PHE A 610 19.40 -12.11 -5.78
C PHE A 610 18.68 -11.39 -4.61
N ARG A 611 19.24 -11.42 -3.39
CA ARG A 611 18.61 -10.82 -2.19
C ARG A 611 18.52 -9.29 -2.21
N MET A 612 19.43 -8.59 -2.91
CA MET A 612 19.47 -7.12 -2.91
C MET A 612 18.50 -6.46 -3.91
N VAL A 613 18.26 -7.10 -5.06
CA VAL A 613 17.26 -6.64 -6.06
C VAL A 613 15.84 -6.91 -5.54
N GLN A 614 15.62 -8.04 -4.86
CA GLN A 614 14.35 -8.40 -4.21
C GLN A 614 13.93 -7.41 -3.10
N MET A 615 14.85 -6.96 -2.25
CA MET A 615 14.51 -5.98 -1.19
C MET A 615 14.16 -4.61 -1.77
N ARG A 616 14.87 -4.11 -2.77
CA ARG A 616 14.63 -2.75 -3.32
C ARG A 616 13.30 -2.63 -4.07
N LEU A 617 12.85 -3.67 -4.77
CA LEU A 617 11.53 -3.70 -5.43
C LEU A 617 10.38 -3.76 -4.41
N ARG A 618 10.57 -4.53 -3.33
CA ARG A 618 9.59 -4.73 -2.25
C ARG A 618 9.39 -3.46 -1.40
N HIS A 619 10.47 -2.74 -1.11
CA HIS A 619 10.42 -1.45 -0.41
C HIS A 619 9.82 -0.34 -1.29
N GLY A 620 10.07 -0.37 -2.61
CA GLY A 620 9.48 0.58 -3.56
C GLY A 620 7.95 0.49 -3.62
N ILE A 621 7.39 -0.72 -3.59
CA ILE A 621 5.94 -0.96 -3.62
C ILE A 621 5.29 -0.61 -2.26
N LEU A 622 5.95 -0.93 -1.14
CA LEU A 622 5.49 -0.53 0.20
C LEU A 622 5.51 1.00 0.41
N LEU A 623 6.49 1.73 -0.16
CA LEU A 623 6.53 3.20 -0.12
C LEU A 623 5.41 3.85 -0.92
N ILE A 624 5.03 3.26 -2.06
CA ILE A 624 3.91 3.73 -2.90
C ILE A 624 2.57 3.55 -2.15
N PHE A 625 2.41 2.48 -1.37
CA PHE A 625 1.24 2.26 -0.52
C PHE A 625 1.19 3.19 0.70
N ALA A 626 2.33 3.45 1.36
CA ALA A 626 2.41 4.36 2.51
C ALA A 626 2.19 5.84 2.12
N LEU A 627 2.49 6.24 0.88
CA LEU A 627 2.28 7.61 0.39
C LEU A 627 0.81 7.90 0.01
N LEU A 628 -0.06 6.90 -0.04
CA LEU A 628 -1.45 7.06 -0.49
C LEU A 628 -2.49 7.13 0.65
N CYS A 629 -2.12 6.83 1.90
CA CYS A 629 -3.02 6.92 3.06
C CYS A 629 -2.46 7.83 4.15
N LYS A 630 -2.84 9.12 4.13
CA LYS A 630 -2.90 9.95 5.34
C LYS A 630 -4.36 10.31 5.56
N THR A 631 -4.87 9.98 6.75
CA THR A 631 -6.18 10.42 7.25
C THR A 631 -6.07 11.86 7.75
N ASP A 632 -6.98 12.73 7.32
CA ASP A 632 -7.15 14.06 7.93
C ASP A 632 -7.71 13.87 9.35
N ALA A 633 -7.19 14.59 10.36
CA ALA A 633 -7.56 14.41 11.77
C ALA A 633 -8.64 15.40 12.28
N LYS A 634 -8.96 16.44 11.51
CA LYS A 634 -10.05 17.40 11.83
C LYS A 634 -11.43 16.75 11.92
N VAL A 635 -12.31 17.33 12.75
CA VAL A 635 -13.72 16.94 12.87
C VAL A 635 -14.61 17.95 12.16
N GLU A 636 -15.30 17.52 11.10
CA GLU A 636 -16.19 18.37 10.31
C GLU A 636 -17.67 18.05 10.59
N PHE A 637 -18.31 18.89 11.38
CA PHE A 637 -19.76 18.89 11.61
C PHE A 637 -20.50 19.63 10.48
N THR A 638 -21.84 19.59 10.44
CA THR A 638 -22.65 20.32 9.45
C THR A 638 -22.43 21.83 9.50
N TYR A 639 -22.43 22.44 10.69
CA TYR A 639 -22.30 23.90 10.88
C TYR A 639 -21.01 24.37 11.54
N SER A 640 -20.16 23.44 11.99
CA SER A 640 -18.88 23.78 12.61
C SER A 640 -17.73 22.88 12.17
N THR A 641 -16.51 23.27 12.51
CA THR A 641 -15.31 22.46 12.30
C THR A 641 -14.39 22.62 13.50
N MET A 642 -13.82 21.50 13.93
CA MET A 642 -12.91 21.45 15.06
C MET A 642 -11.54 20.98 14.59
N TYR A 643 -10.52 21.68 15.08
CA TYR A 643 -9.12 21.37 14.84
C TYR A 643 -8.41 21.13 16.17
N ASP A 644 -7.49 20.18 16.16
CA ASP A 644 -6.59 19.93 17.27
C ASP A 644 -5.13 20.30 16.96
N VAL A 645 -4.24 20.05 17.92
CA VAL A 645 -2.80 20.33 17.78
C VAL A 645 -2.14 19.52 16.65
N PHE A 646 -2.60 18.31 16.36
CA PHE A 646 -2.04 17.43 15.35
C PHE A 646 -2.46 17.82 13.93
N ASP A 647 -3.60 18.51 13.79
CA ASP A 647 -4.01 19.14 12.53
C ASP A 647 -3.14 20.35 12.16
N LEU A 648 -2.53 21.00 13.16
CA LEU A 648 -1.84 22.27 13.06
C LEU A 648 -0.31 22.15 13.24
N PRO A 649 0.43 21.35 12.45
CA PRO A 649 1.88 21.22 12.60
C PRO A 649 2.62 22.49 12.19
N GLY A 650 3.83 22.71 12.73
CA GLY A 650 4.65 23.88 12.44
C GLY A 650 4.82 24.13 10.94
N GLY A 651 4.66 25.39 10.52
CA GLY A 651 4.69 25.81 9.12
C GLY A 651 3.45 25.44 8.29
N ALA A 652 2.38 24.92 8.91
CA ALA A 652 1.10 24.72 8.24
C ALA A 652 0.32 26.04 8.12
N GLU A 653 -0.40 26.17 7.00
CA GLU A 653 -1.45 27.17 6.82
C GLU A 653 -2.71 26.43 6.39
N ILE A 654 -3.77 26.54 7.19
CA ILE A 654 -5.02 25.79 7.01
C ILE A 654 -6.12 26.79 6.62
N PRO A 655 -6.75 26.64 5.45
CA PRO A 655 -7.86 27.51 5.06
C PRO A 655 -9.08 27.27 5.94
N LEU A 656 -9.82 28.35 6.22
CA LEU A 656 -11.06 28.36 6.99
C LEU A 656 -12.26 28.67 6.08
N PRO A 657 -12.67 27.72 5.22
CA PRO A 657 -13.74 27.95 4.24
C PRO A 657 -15.12 28.18 4.89
N ARG A 658 -15.32 27.80 6.16
CA ARG A 658 -16.53 28.15 6.92
C ARG A 658 -16.62 29.62 7.32
N CYS A 659 -15.54 30.37 7.14
CA CYS A 659 -15.49 31.79 7.47
C CYS A 659 -15.71 32.70 6.25
N GLU A 660 -15.98 32.15 5.06
CA GLU A 660 -16.21 32.93 3.83
C GLU A 660 -17.41 33.88 3.94
N ASN A 661 -18.46 33.49 4.67
CA ASN A 661 -19.65 34.32 4.93
C ASN A 661 -19.72 34.85 6.38
N GLY A 662 -18.59 34.80 7.08
CA GLY A 662 -18.48 35.13 8.51
C GLY A 662 -18.62 33.90 9.41
N CYS A 663 -17.86 33.90 10.50
CA CYS A 663 -17.80 32.78 11.46
C CYS A 663 -17.44 33.28 12.85
N LEU A 664 -17.63 32.42 13.85
CA LEU A 664 -17.13 32.59 15.21
C LEU A 664 -16.02 31.59 15.46
N ILE A 665 -14.86 32.07 15.92
CA ILE A 665 -13.71 31.22 16.26
C ILE A 665 -13.52 31.23 17.77
N PHE A 666 -13.64 30.05 18.38
CA PHE A 666 -13.33 29.78 19.78
C PHE A 666 -12.04 28.97 19.87
N ALA A 667 -11.27 29.18 20.94
CA ALA A 667 -10.07 28.41 21.20
C ALA A 667 -9.93 28.09 22.69
N SER A 668 -9.39 26.91 23.01
CA SER A 668 -8.99 26.49 24.36
C SER A 668 -7.56 25.95 24.32
N ILE A 669 -6.82 26.18 25.41
CA ILE A 669 -5.41 25.81 25.59
C ILE A 669 -5.23 25.25 27.00
N GLY A 670 -4.22 24.41 27.21
CA GLY A 670 -3.97 23.74 28.50
C GLY A 670 -3.68 24.64 29.73
N GLY A 671 -3.71 25.98 29.59
CA GLY A 671 -3.56 26.94 30.70
C GLY A 671 -3.16 28.35 30.25
N ILE A 672 -3.74 29.39 30.86
CA ILE A 672 -3.46 30.83 30.69
C ILE A 672 -2.19 31.27 31.42
N ASN A 673 -1.81 30.62 32.53
CA ASN A 673 -0.63 31.03 33.30
C ASN A 673 0.71 30.63 32.64
N ASP A 674 0.66 29.72 31.67
CA ASP A 674 1.83 29.24 30.92
C ASP A 674 1.46 29.08 29.43
N VAL A 675 1.02 30.20 28.83
CA VAL A 675 0.67 30.25 27.40
C VAL A 675 1.91 29.94 26.57
N ASP A 676 1.90 28.74 26.00
CA ASP A 676 2.93 28.20 25.14
C ASP A 676 3.30 29.19 24.02
N GLN A 677 4.58 29.47 23.87
CA GLN A 677 5.10 30.29 22.78
C GLN A 677 4.74 29.70 21.42
N TYR A 678 4.61 28.37 21.33
CA TYR A 678 4.12 27.70 20.15
C TYR A 678 2.71 28.19 19.78
N ILE A 679 1.77 28.23 20.72
CA ILE A 679 0.37 28.62 20.42
C ILE A 679 0.26 30.13 20.11
N LYS A 680 1.11 30.98 20.69
CA LYS A 680 1.19 32.42 20.35
C LYS A 680 1.59 32.66 18.89
N ASN A 681 2.37 31.75 18.33
CA ASN A 681 2.81 31.78 16.94
C ASN A 681 1.78 31.16 15.97
N MET A 682 0.66 30.64 16.48
CA MET A 682 -0.49 30.25 15.66
C MET A 682 -1.45 31.42 15.53
N ILE A 683 -1.76 31.81 14.29
CA ILE A 683 -2.46 33.07 14.02
C ILE A 683 -3.63 32.85 13.08
N VAL A 684 -4.75 33.52 13.35
CA VAL A 684 -5.82 33.68 12.36
C VAL A 684 -5.39 34.80 11.42
N ASN A 685 -5.26 34.48 10.14
CA ASN A 685 -4.77 35.36 9.10
C ASN A 685 -5.90 35.69 8.12
N ASP A 686 -6.10 36.99 7.87
CA ASP A 686 -6.92 37.50 6.76
C ASP A 686 -5.99 37.64 5.55
N SER A 687 -6.35 37.01 4.42
CA SER A 687 -5.56 37.08 3.18
C SER A 687 -5.38 38.51 2.64
N VAL A 688 -6.27 39.45 2.98
CA VAL A 688 -6.27 40.84 2.51
C VAL A 688 -5.68 41.79 3.55
N LYS A 689 -6.06 41.65 4.83
CA LYS A 689 -5.65 42.58 5.91
C LYS A 689 -4.42 42.12 6.70
N GLY A 690 -4.01 40.86 6.56
CA GLY A 690 -2.92 40.26 7.34
C GLY A 690 -3.38 39.73 8.70
N ARG A 691 -2.43 39.53 9.62
CA ARG A 691 -2.63 38.89 10.95
C ARG A 691 -3.77 39.55 11.73
N ILE A 692 -4.83 38.81 12.03
CA ILE A 692 -6.01 39.29 12.77
C ILE A 692 -5.80 39.19 14.28
N LYS A 693 -5.49 37.97 14.76
CA LYS A 693 -5.32 37.67 16.19
C LYS A 693 -4.62 36.32 16.35
N SER A 694 -3.82 36.13 17.42
CA SER A 694 -3.23 34.80 17.68
C SER A 694 -4.27 33.86 18.31
N ILE A 695 -4.10 32.55 18.13
CA ILE A 695 -4.96 31.54 18.77
C ILE A 695 -4.86 31.64 20.29
N ALA A 696 -3.68 31.97 20.82
CA ALA A 696 -3.48 32.26 22.23
C ALA A 696 -4.32 33.47 22.73
N ASP A 697 -4.39 34.55 21.95
CA ASP A 697 -5.19 35.74 22.30
C ASP A 697 -6.70 35.47 22.19
N ILE A 698 -7.12 34.55 21.32
CA ILE A 698 -8.50 34.08 21.24
C ILE A 698 -8.81 33.21 22.47
N ALA A 699 -7.91 32.30 22.81
CA ALA A 699 -8.09 31.40 23.96
C ALA A 699 -8.08 32.14 25.30
N THR A 700 -7.42 33.29 25.40
CA THR A 700 -7.40 34.13 26.60
C THR A 700 -8.51 35.18 26.64
N GLY A 701 -9.40 35.21 25.64
CA GLY A 701 -10.51 36.16 25.55
C GLY A 701 -11.72 35.76 26.39
N PHE A 702 -11.97 36.49 27.48
CA PHE A 702 -13.13 36.29 28.35
C PHE A 702 -13.86 37.60 28.63
N GLU A 703 -15.15 37.51 28.86
CA GLU A 703 -15.96 38.65 29.31
C GLU A 703 -15.69 38.94 30.80
N PRO A 704 -15.37 40.19 31.17
CA PRO A 704 -15.08 40.56 32.55
C PRO A 704 -16.28 40.28 33.47
N GLY A 705 -16.04 39.53 34.55
CA GLY A 705 -17.03 39.24 35.59
C GLY A 705 -17.89 37.99 35.38
N THR A 706 -18.00 37.47 34.15
CA THR A 706 -18.76 36.24 33.85
C THR A 706 -17.86 35.05 33.50
N SER A 707 -16.60 35.30 33.11
CA SER A 707 -15.69 34.29 32.56
C SER A 707 -16.23 33.58 31.31
N GLN A 708 -17.23 34.15 30.64
CA GLN A 708 -17.74 33.63 29.38
C GLN A 708 -16.71 33.85 28.27
N LYS A 709 -16.50 32.86 27.40
CA LYS A 709 -15.60 32.95 26.25
C LYS A 709 -16.09 33.97 25.24
N VAL A 710 -15.20 34.86 24.82
CA VAL A 710 -15.44 35.81 23.74
C VAL A 710 -14.81 35.27 22.45
N PRO A 711 -15.59 34.93 21.42
CA PRO A 711 -15.03 34.45 20.16
C PRO A 711 -14.30 35.58 19.43
N LEU A 712 -13.40 35.20 18.52
CA LEU A 712 -13.08 36.08 17.40
C LEU A 712 -14.25 36.03 16.41
N GLU A 713 -15.03 37.11 16.35
CA GLU A 713 -16.10 37.27 15.38
C GLU A 713 -15.54 37.79 14.06
N ILE A 714 -15.77 37.03 12.99
CA ILE A 714 -15.48 37.42 11.62
C ILE A 714 -16.78 37.84 10.97
N THR A 715 -16.92 39.13 10.67
CA THR A 715 -18.15 39.71 10.13
C THR A 715 -18.13 39.94 8.62
N ASN A 716 -16.95 40.14 8.04
CA ASN A 716 -16.76 40.44 6.63
C ASN A 716 -16.52 39.15 5.84
N SER A 717 -17.07 39.07 4.63
CA SER A 717 -16.72 38.00 3.71
C SER A 717 -15.28 38.13 3.23
N GLY A 718 -14.56 37.01 3.18
CA GLY A 718 -13.13 36.99 2.87
C GLY A 718 -12.52 35.61 3.02
N LYS A 719 -11.26 35.45 2.59
CA LYS A 719 -10.52 34.19 2.79
C LYS A 719 -9.70 34.29 4.06
N TYR A 720 -10.02 33.42 5.01
CA TYR A 720 -9.35 33.32 6.30
C TYR A 720 -8.58 32.01 6.40
N SER A 721 -7.46 32.00 7.11
CA SER A 721 -6.66 30.81 7.39
C SER A 721 -6.12 30.81 8.81
N ILE A 722 -5.81 29.63 9.37
CA ILE A 722 -4.95 29.51 10.55
C ILE A 722 -3.53 29.22 10.07
N LYS A 723 -2.61 30.11 10.37
CA LYS A 723 -1.19 29.99 10.01
C LYS A 723 -0.38 29.70 11.26
N ASN A 724 0.36 28.60 11.24
CA ASN A 724 1.29 28.24 12.29
C ASN A 724 2.70 28.73 11.90
N LEU A 725 3.21 29.73 12.62
CA LEU A 725 4.51 30.36 12.36
C LEU A 725 5.69 29.62 13.01
N ASN A 726 5.45 28.54 13.76
CA ASN A 726 6.51 27.74 14.38
C ASN A 726 7.25 26.88 13.35
N ALA A 727 8.48 26.46 13.69
CA ALA A 727 9.21 25.52 12.87
C ALA A 727 8.57 24.12 12.96
N PRO A 728 8.62 23.29 11.89
CA PRO A 728 8.07 21.93 11.93
C PRO A 728 8.68 20.98 12.98
N ALA A 729 9.79 21.37 13.62
CA ALA A 729 10.46 20.59 14.65
C ALA A 729 10.03 20.99 16.08
N ASP A 730 9.30 22.10 16.23
CA ASP A 730 8.87 22.59 17.54
C ASP A 730 7.69 21.74 18.05
N THR A 731 7.70 21.41 19.34
CA THR A 731 6.65 20.62 19.99
C THR A 731 5.57 21.53 20.57
N ALA A 732 4.32 21.20 20.30
CA ALA A 732 3.16 21.98 20.71
C ALA A 732 2.45 21.37 21.91
N LYS A 733 1.98 22.20 22.85
CA LYS A 733 0.96 21.78 23.82
C LYS A 733 -0.42 21.65 23.15
N ASP A 734 -1.31 20.90 23.79
CA ASP A 734 -2.67 20.69 23.29
C ASP A 734 -3.45 22.01 23.12
N VAL A 735 -4.19 22.08 22.01
CA VAL A 735 -5.05 23.20 21.64
C VAL A 735 -6.29 22.66 20.94
N THR A 736 -7.44 23.24 21.27
CA THR A 736 -8.71 22.98 20.59
C THR A 736 -9.17 24.26 19.94
N VAL A 737 -9.34 24.27 18.61
CA VAL A 737 -9.91 25.40 17.87
C VAL A 737 -11.25 24.98 17.27
N TRP A 738 -12.31 25.70 17.64
CA TRP A 738 -13.67 25.40 17.21
C TRP A 738 -14.26 26.58 16.44
N ILE A 739 -14.66 26.31 15.20
CA ILE A 739 -15.08 27.32 14.23
C ILE A 739 -16.52 27.04 13.86
N VAL A 740 -17.40 28.00 14.13
CA VAL A 740 -18.85 27.87 13.95
C VAL A 740 -19.34 28.88 12.92
N ASP A 741 -20.23 28.44 12.04
CA ASP A 741 -20.95 29.33 11.12
C ASP A 741 -21.73 30.41 11.90
N ARG A 742 -21.60 31.67 11.48
CA ARG A 742 -22.18 32.80 12.22
C ARG A 742 -23.70 32.79 12.21
N ASP A 743 -24.31 32.42 11.09
CA ASP A 743 -25.77 32.46 10.95
C ASP A 743 -26.42 31.29 11.69
N ALA A 744 -25.76 30.13 11.73
CA ALA A 744 -26.15 29.03 12.61
C ALA A 744 -26.06 29.43 14.10
N ALA A 745 -24.98 30.12 14.50
CA ALA A 745 -24.81 30.57 15.89
C ALA A 745 -25.89 31.55 16.35
N LYS A 746 -26.40 32.43 15.48
CA LYS A 746 -27.47 33.38 15.82
C LYS A 746 -28.82 32.72 16.14
N GLN A 747 -29.04 31.49 15.69
CA GLN A 747 -30.30 30.78 15.88
C GLN A 747 -30.41 30.14 17.27
N VAL A 748 -29.31 30.10 18.03
CA VAL A 748 -29.24 29.41 19.32
C VAL A 748 -28.84 30.41 20.40
N GLU A 749 -29.54 30.38 21.54
CA GLU A 749 -29.12 31.11 22.72
C GLU A 749 -28.12 30.26 23.53
N TYR A 750 -26.86 30.68 23.58
CA TYR A 750 -25.78 29.89 24.18
C TYR A 750 -24.87 30.66 25.15
N GLU A 751 -24.24 29.92 26.06
CA GLU A 751 -23.07 30.32 26.86
C GLU A 751 -21.91 29.37 26.60
N ILE A 752 -20.67 29.86 26.54
CA ILE A 752 -19.48 29.02 26.35
C ILE A 752 -18.43 29.36 27.40
N TYR A 753 -17.83 28.34 28.02
CA TYR A 753 -16.80 28.47 29.05
C TYR A 753 -15.60 27.59 28.74
N ASP A 754 -14.41 28.01 29.18
CA ASP A 754 -13.23 27.12 29.19
C ASP A 754 -13.20 26.30 30.47
N ALA A 755 -12.94 24.99 30.34
CA ALA A 755 -12.78 24.13 31.51
C ALA A 755 -11.61 24.56 32.42
N ALA A 756 -10.56 25.19 31.89
CA ALA A 756 -9.44 25.65 32.72
C ALA A 756 -9.77 26.88 33.59
N TYR A 757 -10.78 27.68 33.22
CA TYR A 757 -11.02 29.02 33.81
C TYR A 757 -12.51 29.32 34.02
N MET A 758 -13.31 28.29 34.27
CA MET A 758 -14.75 28.44 34.45
C MET A 758 -15.08 29.09 35.81
N GLY A 759 -15.37 30.40 35.78
CA GLY A 759 -15.80 31.21 36.92
C GLY A 759 -17.28 31.57 36.90
N ARG A 760 -18.15 30.68 36.40
CA ARG A 760 -19.58 30.95 36.22
C ARG A 760 -20.28 31.08 37.58
N VAL A 761 -20.79 32.27 37.89
CA VAL A 761 -21.62 32.51 39.08
C VAL A 761 -22.95 31.74 38.93
N PRO A 762 -23.51 31.15 39.99
CA PRO A 762 -24.81 30.49 39.94
C PRO A 762 -25.90 31.44 39.41
N SER A 763 -26.37 31.16 38.20
CA SER A 763 -27.38 31.95 37.49
C SER A 763 -28.23 31.06 36.60
N SER A 764 -29.40 31.57 36.20
CA SER A 764 -30.26 30.95 35.20
C SER A 764 -29.49 30.75 33.88
N PRO A 765 -29.33 29.51 33.39
CA PRO A 765 -28.60 29.24 32.16
C PRO A 765 -29.40 29.65 30.93
N LYS A 766 -28.68 30.08 29.89
CA LYS A 766 -29.20 30.10 28.52
C LYS A 766 -29.58 28.69 28.06
N LYS A 767 -30.24 28.62 26.90
CA LYS A 767 -30.76 27.36 26.35
C LYS A 767 -29.70 26.27 26.22
N VAL A 768 -28.48 26.64 25.81
CA VAL A 768 -27.33 25.74 25.74
C VAL A 768 -26.14 26.31 26.51
N VAL A 769 -25.55 25.50 27.39
CA VAL A 769 -24.28 25.84 28.06
C VAL A 769 -23.20 24.87 27.60
N THR A 770 -22.17 25.37 26.92
CA THR A 770 -21.09 24.59 26.35
C THR A 770 -19.79 24.83 27.11
N ILE A 771 -19.08 23.76 27.47
CA ILE A 771 -17.77 23.79 28.10
C ILE A 771 -16.77 23.24 27.08
N MET A 772 -15.73 23.99 26.78
CA MET A 772 -14.65 23.58 25.86
C MET A 772 -13.34 23.35 26.62
N SER A 773 -12.51 22.45 26.10
CA SER A 773 -11.24 22.08 26.70
C SER A 773 -10.20 21.63 25.66
N ALA A 774 -8.93 21.86 25.95
CA ALA A 774 -7.79 21.28 25.23
C ALA A 774 -7.34 19.92 25.80
N SER A 775 -7.77 19.57 27.02
CA SER A 775 -7.33 18.38 27.76
C SER A 775 -8.52 17.65 28.39
N ARG A 776 -8.32 16.43 28.92
CA ARG A 776 -9.29 15.75 29.78
C ARG A 776 -9.70 16.66 30.94
N PHE A 777 -11.00 16.70 31.28
CA PHE A 777 -11.53 17.61 32.30
C PHE A 777 -12.71 16.99 33.06
N THR A 778 -13.08 17.57 34.20
CA THR A 778 -14.24 17.15 34.99
C THR A 778 -15.22 18.31 35.13
N VAL A 779 -16.51 18.04 34.96
CA VAL A 779 -17.60 18.99 35.19
C VAL A 779 -18.26 18.70 36.52
N TYR A 780 -18.45 19.72 37.33
CA TYR A 780 -19.04 19.68 38.67
C TYR A 780 -20.31 20.50 38.70
N VAL A 781 -21.35 19.93 39.29
CA VAL A 781 -22.58 20.64 39.58
C VAL A 781 -23.00 20.36 41.00
N ASP A 782 -23.29 21.42 41.74
CA ASP A 782 -23.69 21.33 43.14
C ASP A 782 -25.18 20.99 43.26
N LYS A 783 -25.60 20.43 44.41
CA LYS A 783 -27.00 20.19 44.72
C LYS A 783 -27.80 21.50 44.60
N GLY A 784 -28.96 21.44 43.94
CA GLY A 784 -29.73 22.63 43.59
C GLY A 784 -31.17 22.33 43.22
N GLU A 785 -31.85 23.30 42.61
CA GLU A 785 -33.21 23.12 42.12
C GLU A 785 -33.26 22.15 40.94
N ILE A 786 -34.38 21.44 40.80
CA ILE A 786 -34.60 20.52 39.67
C ILE A 786 -34.58 21.31 38.37
N ASN A 787 -33.62 20.97 37.49
CA ASN A 787 -33.51 21.53 36.16
C ASN A 787 -33.22 20.39 35.15
N PRO A 788 -34.19 19.94 34.35
CA PRO A 788 -33.98 18.88 33.37
C PRO A 788 -33.03 19.31 32.29
N PHE A 789 -32.14 18.40 31.91
CA PHE A 789 -31.20 18.64 30.84
C PHE A 789 -30.85 17.36 30.10
N SER A 790 -30.35 17.55 28.88
CA SER A 790 -29.60 16.54 28.14
C SER A 790 -28.17 17.03 27.95
N ALA A 791 -27.20 16.13 28.11
CA ALA A 791 -25.79 16.44 27.94
C ALA A 791 -25.22 15.73 26.71
N TRP A 792 -24.29 16.40 26.04
CA TRP A 792 -23.78 16.04 24.72
C TRP A 792 -22.28 16.31 24.64
N GLN A 793 -21.52 15.50 23.91
CA GLN A 793 -20.08 15.75 23.63
C GLN A 793 -19.86 16.47 22.29
N VAL A 794 -20.79 17.35 21.94
CA VAL A 794 -20.76 18.20 20.75
C VAL A 794 -21.13 19.63 21.13
N GLY A 795 -20.84 20.59 20.25
CA GLY A 795 -21.16 21.99 20.46
C GLY A 795 -22.65 22.31 20.37
N PHE A 796 -23.00 23.56 20.69
CA PHE A 796 -24.38 24.06 20.61
C PHE A 796 -24.99 23.95 19.20
N ASP A 797 -24.16 23.90 18.17
CA ASP A 797 -24.53 23.76 16.77
C ASP A 797 -25.12 22.37 16.45
N ASN A 798 -24.84 21.38 17.31
CA ASN A 798 -25.30 20.01 17.17
C ASN A 798 -26.10 19.48 18.35
N SER A 799 -25.92 20.03 19.56
CA SER A 799 -26.72 19.60 20.72
C SER A 799 -28.18 20.04 20.62
N LEU A 800 -28.47 21.12 19.90
CA LEU A 800 -29.82 21.62 19.66
C LEU A 800 -30.19 21.44 18.18
N GLY A 801 -31.30 20.75 17.89
CA GLY A 801 -31.74 20.42 16.52
C GLY A 801 -31.07 19.18 15.91
N ASN A 802 -29.83 18.87 16.31
CA ASN A 802 -29.10 17.64 15.99
C ASN A 802 -29.01 17.26 14.49
N PRO A 803 -28.49 18.15 13.62
CA PRO A 803 -28.38 17.90 12.18
C PRO A 803 -27.45 16.70 11.84
N ASP A 804 -26.43 16.45 12.66
CA ASP A 804 -25.47 15.36 12.42
C ASP A 804 -25.85 14.02 13.08
N LEU A 805 -27.05 13.92 13.67
CA LEU A 805 -27.57 12.71 14.34
C LEU A 805 -26.61 12.18 15.42
N CYS A 806 -26.15 13.07 16.28
CA CYS A 806 -25.34 12.78 17.45
C CYS A 806 -26.15 12.12 18.57
N ASN A 807 -25.48 11.35 19.43
CA ASN A 807 -26.07 10.73 20.60
C ASN A 807 -25.82 11.59 21.86
N TYR A 808 -26.85 11.75 22.69
CA TYR A 808 -26.66 12.33 24.02
C TYR A 808 -25.92 11.34 24.93
N VAL A 809 -25.09 11.83 25.85
CA VAL A 809 -24.35 10.97 26.77
C VAL A 809 -25.14 10.67 28.04
N ILE A 810 -25.95 11.62 28.51
CA ILE A 810 -26.88 11.45 29.64
C ILE A 810 -28.07 12.40 29.50
N MET A 811 -29.22 12.00 30.05
CA MET A 811 -30.44 12.79 30.08
C MET A 811 -31.09 12.66 31.45
N ILE A 812 -31.34 13.80 32.12
CA ILE A 812 -31.97 13.82 33.45
C ILE A 812 -33.37 14.44 33.34
N PRO A 813 -34.44 13.69 33.69
CA PRO A 813 -35.83 14.14 33.60
C PRO A 813 -36.29 14.99 34.81
N ASP A 814 -37.48 15.60 34.69
CA ASP A 814 -38.13 16.51 35.66
C ASP A 814 -38.46 15.93 37.05
N THR A 815 -38.29 14.62 37.28
CA THR A 815 -38.87 13.92 38.44
C THR A 815 -37.88 13.58 39.56
N ILE A 816 -36.63 14.04 39.47
CA ILE A 816 -35.53 13.60 40.37
C ILE A 816 -35.03 14.80 41.18
N GLU A 817 -34.88 14.63 42.50
CA GLU A 817 -34.21 15.61 43.37
C GLU A 817 -32.75 15.79 42.90
N PHE A 818 -32.34 17.02 42.56
CA PHE A 818 -31.05 17.27 41.93
C PHE A 818 -29.93 17.41 42.96
N ASP A 819 -29.28 16.31 43.32
CA ASP A 819 -28.19 16.28 44.30
C ASP A 819 -26.80 16.65 43.74
N GLY A 820 -26.74 17.20 42.52
CA GLY A 820 -25.51 17.56 41.80
C GLY A 820 -24.91 16.42 40.98
N PHE A 821 -23.72 16.60 40.39
CA PHE A 821 -22.95 15.52 39.75
C PHE A 821 -21.48 15.90 39.54
N LYS A 822 -20.67 14.89 39.23
CA LYS A 822 -19.28 15.02 38.78
C LYS A 822 -19.09 14.15 37.54
N PHE A 823 -18.91 14.76 36.38
CA PHE A 823 -18.73 14.05 35.11
C PHE A 823 -17.31 14.23 34.58
N PRO A 824 -16.47 13.19 34.62
CA PRO A 824 -15.21 13.16 33.88
C PRO A 824 -15.50 13.09 32.37
N VAL A 825 -14.86 13.95 31.58
CA VAL A 825 -15.10 14.10 30.14
C VAL A 825 -13.81 13.91 29.34
N ASP A 826 -13.86 12.96 28.39
CA ASP A 826 -12.79 12.63 27.44
C ASP A 826 -13.12 13.14 26.03
N ALA A 827 -13.53 14.40 25.93
CA ALA A 827 -13.91 15.05 24.69
C ALA A 827 -13.48 16.52 24.71
N PRO A 828 -13.32 17.17 23.55
CA PRO A 828 -12.93 18.58 23.48
C PRO A 828 -14.04 19.54 23.91
N ILE A 829 -15.29 19.10 23.85
CA ILE A 829 -16.47 19.90 24.15
C ILE A 829 -17.52 19.07 24.90
N PHE A 830 -18.22 19.72 25.82
CA PHE A 830 -19.36 19.17 26.55
C PHE A 830 -20.48 20.21 26.67
N SER A 831 -21.67 19.92 26.14
CA SER A 831 -22.80 20.85 26.12
C SER A 831 -24.00 20.33 26.89
N PHE A 832 -24.61 21.20 27.68
CA PHE A 832 -25.90 20.99 28.35
C PHE A 832 -27.00 21.72 27.58
N VAL A 833 -28.10 21.01 27.29
CA VAL A 833 -29.32 21.61 26.77
C VAL A 833 -30.36 21.59 27.87
N PHE A 834 -30.67 22.77 28.42
CA PHE A 834 -31.61 22.91 29.53
C PHE A 834 -33.04 23.08 29.02
N THR A 835 -33.98 22.40 29.66
CA THR A 835 -35.41 22.57 29.39
C THR A 835 -35.98 23.75 30.18
N THR A 836 -35.49 23.96 31.42
CA THR A 836 -35.91 25.05 32.31
C THR A 836 -34.75 25.99 32.64
N ALA A 837 -35.03 27.25 32.95
CA ALA A 837 -34.00 28.26 33.21
C ALA A 837 -33.86 28.58 34.71
N LYS A 838 -33.86 27.56 35.58
CA LYS A 838 -33.59 27.72 37.02
C LYS A 838 -32.09 27.87 37.28
N SER A 839 -31.72 28.53 38.37
CA SER A 839 -30.31 28.79 38.70
C SER A 839 -29.54 27.49 38.92
N VAL A 840 -28.38 27.33 38.27
CA VAL A 840 -27.51 26.15 38.38
C VAL A 840 -26.07 26.57 38.63
N SER A 841 -25.39 25.91 39.58
CA SER A 841 -23.96 26.08 39.85
C SER A 841 -23.14 25.10 39.00
N LEU A 842 -22.62 25.54 37.86
CA LEU A 842 -21.76 24.73 36.96
C LEU A 842 -20.29 25.15 37.12
N ARG A 843 -19.40 24.18 37.33
CA ARG A 843 -17.94 24.39 37.41
C ARG A 843 -17.22 23.32 36.60
N ALA A 844 -16.01 23.61 36.13
CA ALA A 844 -15.16 22.64 35.45
C ALA A 844 -13.68 22.91 35.78
N ASP A 845 -12.87 21.86 35.77
CA ASP A 845 -11.42 21.91 35.91
C ASP A 845 -10.73 20.71 35.24
N TYR A 846 -9.39 20.70 35.19
CA TYR A 846 -8.60 19.61 34.60
C TYR A 846 -8.30 18.45 35.57
N ASN A 847 -8.95 18.38 36.73
CA ASN A 847 -8.80 17.27 37.66
C ASN A 847 -9.65 16.08 37.17
N TYR A 848 -9.15 15.38 36.15
CA TYR A 848 -9.80 14.19 35.63
C TYR A 848 -9.81 13.05 36.67
N LEU A 849 -10.97 12.42 36.86
CA LEU A 849 -11.15 11.34 37.84
C LEU A 849 -11.40 9.99 37.13
N ASN A 850 -10.49 9.04 37.30
CA ASN A 850 -10.69 7.65 36.86
C ASN A 850 -11.67 6.87 37.75
N THR A 851 -11.98 7.41 38.93
CA THR A 851 -12.93 6.84 39.88
C THR A 851 -14.26 7.57 39.81
N ARG A 852 -15.36 6.82 39.79
CA ARG A 852 -16.72 7.34 39.66
C ARG A 852 -17.62 6.71 40.72
N SER A 853 -18.64 7.44 41.13
CA SER A 853 -19.61 6.94 42.10
C SER A 853 -20.70 6.11 41.42
N MET A 854 -21.07 4.97 42.02
CA MET A 854 -22.25 4.18 41.67
C MET A 854 -23.52 4.66 42.39
N THR A 855 -23.44 5.71 43.20
CA THR A 855 -24.64 6.31 43.79
C THR A 855 -25.52 7.03 42.76
N ARG A 856 -25.02 7.25 41.55
CA ARG A 856 -25.66 8.02 40.49
C ARG A 856 -25.39 7.41 39.13
N GLU A 857 -26.30 7.67 38.21
CA GLU A 857 -26.10 7.37 36.79
C GLU A 857 -24.97 8.22 36.18
N GLY A 858 -24.33 7.66 35.15
CA GLY A 858 -23.22 8.30 34.46
C GLY A 858 -22.94 7.65 33.12
N PHE A 859 -21.87 8.09 32.46
CA PHE A 859 -21.51 7.62 31.13
C PHE A 859 -20.00 7.52 30.96
N ILE A 860 -19.50 6.54 30.21
CA ILE A 860 -18.09 6.35 29.85
C ILE A 860 -17.98 6.41 28.33
N THR A 861 -17.01 7.16 27.80
CA THR A 861 -16.80 7.31 26.34
C THR A 861 -15.36 6.98 25.96
N SER A 862 -15.15 6.56 24.72
CA SER A 862 -13.80 6.53 24.13
C SER A 862 -13.23 7.95 24.02
N PRO A 863 -11.89 8.12 24.00
CA PRO A 863 -11.29 9.43 23.85
C PRO A 863 -11.67 10.14 22.55
N GLY A 864 -12.04 11.42 22.65
CA GLY A 864 -12.45 12.27 21.53
C GLY A 864 -13.84 11.95 20.95
N TYR A 865 -14.64 11.14 21.63
CA TYR A 865 -15.98 10.74 21.17
C TYR A 865 -16.89 11.94 20.89
N HIS A 866 -17.54 11.94 19.73
CA HIS A 866 -18.55 12.94 19.34
C HIS A 866 -19.94 12.31 19.12
N GLY A 867 -20.00 11.00 18.88
CA GLY A 867 -21.25 10.22 18.84
C GLY A 867 -22.19 10.50 17.67
N CYS A 868 -21.71 11.14 16.59
CA CYS A 868 -22.51 11.55 15.42
C CYS A 868 -22.46 10.54 14.29
N VAL A 869 -23.62 10.18 13.76
CA VAL A 869 -23.77 9.20 12.68
C VAL A 869 -23.39 9.79 11.32
N ASN A 870 -23.63 11.10 11.10
CA ASN A 870 -23.33 11.75 9.82
C ASN A 870 -21.87 12.24 9.69
N VAL A 871 -21.07 12.11 10.76
CA VAL A 871 -19.64 12.44 10.78
C VAL A 871 -18.85 11.15 10.57
N ASP A 872 -17.77 11.20 9.78
CA ASP A 872 -16.94 10.01 9.51
C ASP A 872 -16.32 9.49 10.82
N PRO A 873 -16.47 8.20 11.17
CA PRO A 873 -15.96 7.65 12.43
C PRO A 873 -14.44 7.79 12.63
N SER A 874 -13.68 8.02 11.55
CA SER A 874 -12.24 8.28 11.62
C SER A 874 -11.89 9.72 12.05
N GLN A 875 -12.87 10.64 12.02
CA GLN A 875 -12.71 12.02 12.48
C GLN A 875 -12.95 12.12 13.98
N VAL A 876 -11.86 12.11 14.74
CA VAL A 876 -11.89 12.16 16.21
C VAL A 876 -10.89 13.21 16.65
N HIS A 877 -11.30 14.07 17.58
CA HIS A 877 -10.42 15.05 18.19
C HIS A 877 -9.31 14.37 18.98
N LYS A 878 -8.07 14.82 18.80
CA LYS A 878 -6.90 14.24 19.47
C LYS A 878 -6.32 15.21 20.48
N SER A 879 -5.75 14.65 21.54
CA SER A 879 -5.04 15.38 22.58
C SER A 879 -3.94 14.49 23.12
N THR A 880 -2.79 15.07 23.46
CA THR A 880 -1.71 14.36 24.15
C THR A 880 -2.13 13.87 25.54
N SER A 881 -3.18 14.46 26.13
CA SER A 881 -3.75 14.03 27.40
C SER A 881 -4.62 12.76 27.32
N TYR A 882 -5.04 12.33 26.13
CA TYR A 882 -5.96 11.21 25.98
C TYR A 882 -5.29 9.85 26.15
N HIS A 883 -5.95 8.97 26.90
CA HIS A 883 -5.52 7.60 27.12
C HIS A 883 -6.38 6.65 26.28
N TYR A 884 -5.79 6.03 25.27
CA TYR A 884 -6.48 5.06 24.40
C TYR A 884 -6.59 3.65 25.00
N SER A 885 -5.88 3.44 26.11
CA SER A 885 -6.03 2.29 27.01
C SER A 885 -6.17 2.84 28.43
N ASP A 886 -7.28 2.56 29.12
CA ASP A 886 -7.53 3.08 30.47
C ASP A 886 -8.41 2.12 31.28
N GLN A 887 -8.32 2.20 32.60
CA GLN A 887 -9.16 1.47 33.55
C GLN A 887 -9.97 2.46 34.39
N ILE A 888 -11.29 2.34 34.33
CA ILE A 888 -12.23 3.19 35.05
C ILE A 888 -12.89 2.37 36.15
N GLU A 889 -12.94 2.93 37.36
CA GLU A 889 -13.52 2.24 38.52
C GLU A 889 -14.80 2.93 38.98
N LEU A 890 -15.86 2.14 39.14
CA LEU A 890 -17.13 2.56 39.72
C LEU A 890 -17.21 2.02 41.15
N HIS A 891 -17.34 2.91 42.14
CA HIS A 891 -17.36 2.57 43.57
C HIS A 891 -18.73 2.87 44.20
N GLY A 892 -19.26 1.93 44.98
CA GLY A 892 -20.53 2.05 45.69
C GLY A 892 -20.45 1.81 47.21
N GLU A 893 -19.25 1.60 47.76
CA GLU A 893 -19.11 1.25 49.18
C GLU A 893 -19.74 2.31 50.11
N PRO A 894 -20.46 1.88 51.17
CA PRO A 894 -20.60 0.51 51.68
C PRO A 894 -21.80 -0.30 51.12
N ASN A 895 -22.55 0.23 50.15
CA ASN A 895 -23.80 -0.39 49.67
C ASN A 895 -23.58 -1.28 48.44
N PHE A 896 -24.46 -2.27 48.24
CA PHE A 896 -24.51 -3.08 47.02
C PHE A 896 -25.55 -2.51 46.04
N TYR A 897 -25.16 -2.41 44.77
CA TYR A 897 -25.99 -1.86 43.70
C TYR A 897 -26.32 -2.90 42.63
N VAL A 898 -27.48 -2.72 41.99
CA VAL A 898 -27.79 -3.29 40.68
C VAL A 898 -27.37 -2.27 39.63
N VAL A 899 -26.38 -2.60 38.80
CA VAL A 899 -25.82 -1.70 37.77
C VAL A 899 -26.27 -2.18 36.40
N ASN A 900 -27.03 -1.35 35.69
CA ASN A 900 -27.42 -1.59 34.30
C ASN A 900 -26.59 -0.70 33.39
N MET A 901 -25.86 -1.29 32.44
CA MET A 901 -25.07 -0.56 31.45
C MET A 901 -25.66 -0.75 30.05
N ASP A 902 -25.92 0.35 29.36
CA ASP A 902 -26.31 0.40 27.95
C ASP A 902 -25.13 0.94 27.11
N ALA A 903 -24.56 0.10 26.27
CA ALA A 903 -23.35 0.38 25.51
C ALA A 903 -23.66 0.49 24.01
N ILE A 904 -23.34 1.63 23.42
CA ILE A 904 -23.28 1.86 21.98
C ILE A 904 -21.81 1.73 21.58
N THR A 905 -21.50 0.70 20.79
CA THR A 905 -20.11 0.39 20.40
C THR A 905 -19.94 0.40 18.89
N ASN A 906 -18.82 0.92 18.42
CA ASN A 906 -18.30 0.73 17.07
C ASN A 906 -16.90 0.13 17.17
N LEU A 907 -16.83 -1.13 17.61
CA LEU A 907 -15.58 -1.85 17.87
C LEU A 907 -15.45 -3.04 16.93
N ASP A 908 -14.23 -3.29 16.43
CA ASP A 908 -13.95 -4.49 15.63
C ASP A 908 -13.66 -5.71 16.53
N GLU A 909 -13.46 -6.89 15.93
CA GLU A 909 -13.24 -8.14 16.68
C GLU A 909 -11.96 -8.12 17.56
N ALA A 910 -11.03 -7.20 17.33
CA ALA A 910 -9.77 -7.10 18.07
C ALA A 910 -9.85 -6.17 19.29
N HIS A 911 -10.86 -5.30 19.36
CA HIS A 911 -11.04 -4.35 20.46
C HIS A 911 -12.32 -4.67 21.22
N ASN A 912 -12.21 -5.00 22.50
CA ASN A 912 -13.35 -5.25 23.38
C ASN A 912 -13.19 -4.43 24.65
N ILE A 913 -14.32 -4.13 25.29
CA ILE A 913 -14.38 -3.48 26.61
C ILE A 913 -14.67 -4.57 27.63
N GLU A 914 -13.83 -4.67 28.65
CA GLU A 914 -13.99 -5.62 29.75
C GLU A 914 -14.66 -4.92 30.92
N VAL A 915 -15.79 -5.47 31.37
CA VAL A 915 -16.52 -5.00 32.55
C VAL A 915 -16.44 -6.09 33.61
N THR A 916 -15.70 -5.82 34.68
CA THR A 916 -15.49 -6.79 35.77
C THR A 916 -16.19 -6.31 37.03
N ASN A 917 -17.04 -7.16 37.61
CA ASN A 917 -17.56 -6.97 38.95
C ASN A 917 -16.57 -7.56 39.97
N LEU A 918 -15.93 -6.72 40.77
CA LEU A 918 -14.94 -7.19 41.75
C LEU A 918 -15.56 -7.95 42.93
N ALA A 919 -16.87 -7.80 43.16
CA ALA A 919 -17.55 -8.47 44.27
C ALA A 919 -17.71 -9.99 44.05
N ASP A 920 -17.88 -10.43 42.80
CA ASP A 920 -18.04 -11.85 42.43
C ASP A 920 -16.95 -12.35 41.45
N GLY A 921 -16.07 -11.48 40.98
CA GLY A 921 -15.00 -11.78 40.02
C GLY A 921 -15.50 -12.02 38.59
N SER A 922 -16.79 -11.79 38.31
CA SER A 922 -17.35 -12.00 36.97
C SER A 922 -16.88 -10.91 36.01
N THR A 923 -16.44 -11.31 34.81
CA THR A 923 -16.02 -10.39 33.75
C THR A 923 -16.88 -10.60 32.51
N LEU A 924 -17.42 -9.51 31.97
CA LEU A 924 -18.24 -9.48 30.77
C LEU A 924 -17.54 -8.63 29.71
N THR A 925 -17.53 -9.12 28.47
CA THR A 925 -16.91 -8.41 27.34
C THR A 925 -17.98 -7.76 26.48
N ILE A 926 -17.86 -6.46 26.24
CA ILE A 926 -18.72 -5.69 25.34
C ILE A 926 -17.93 -5.39 24.06
N GLY A 927 -18.50 -5.76 22.90
CA GLY A 927 -17.87 -5.55 21.59
C GLY A 927 -18.86 -5.68 20.43
N GLY A 928 -18.40 -5.30 19.23
CA GLY A 928 -19.17 -5.34 17.98
C GLY A 928 -19.35 -3.98 17.32
N GLU A 929 -19.59 -4.00 16.01
CA GLU A 929 -19.85 -2.79 15.21
C GLU A 929 -21.30 -2.33 15.35
N TRP A 930 -21.49 -1.06 15.67
CA TRP A 930 -22.79 -0.39 15.86
C TRP A 930 -23.79 -1.17 16.71
N ARG A 931 -23.28 -1.83 17.76
CA ARG A 931 -24.08 -2.72 18.61
C ARG A 931 -24.53 -1.99 19.86
N ASN A 932 -25.84 -2.02 20.11
CA ASN A 932 -26.42 -1.71 21.40
C ASN A 932 -26.36 -2.97 22.27
N SER A 933 -25.61 -2.92 23.36
CA SER A 933 -25.46 -4.03 24.29
C SER A 933 -25.91 -3.61 25.68
N GLN A 934 -26.74 -4.42 26.31
CA GLN A 934 -27.16 -4.21 27.69
C GLN A 934 -26.47 -5.22 28.61
N VAL A 935 -25.87 -4.72 29.68
CA VAL A 935 -25.20 -5.49 30.72
C VAL A 935 -25.88 -5.19 32.05
N ASN A 936 -26.23 -6.23 32.81
CA ASN A 936 -26.83 -6.09 34.13
C ASN A 936 -25.95 -6.80 35.17
N LEU A 937 -25.54 -6.07 36.20
CA LEU A 937 -24.73 -6.54 37.32
C LEU A 937 -25.56 -6.42 38.61
N PRO A 938 -26.21 -7.50 39.10
CA PRO A 938 -27.18 -7.43 40.19
C PRO A 938 -26.57 -7.39 41.61
N ASN A 939 -25.25 -7.42 41.75
CA ASN A 939 -24.56 -7.41 43.04
C ASN A 939 -23.17 -6.76 42.94
N ALA A 940 -23.14 -5.47 42.59
CA ALA A 940 -21.91 -4.73 42.38
C ALA A 940 -21.60 -3.79 43.54
N GLN A 941 -20.38 -3.87 44.07
CA GLN A 941 -19.84 -2.95 45.08
C GLN A 941 -18.66 -2.13 44.51
N THR A 942 -17.85 -2.76 43.65
CA THR A 942 -16.87 -2.10 42.79
C THR A 942 -16.90 -2.74 41.42
N VAL A 943 -17.02 -1.92 40.36
CA VAL A 943 -17.00 -2.38 38.96
C VAL A 943 -15.85 -1.71 38.24
N THR A 944 -15.04 -2.48 37.53
CA THR A 944 -13.96 -1.94 36.69
C THR A 944 -14.35 -2.07 35.22
N VAL A 945 -14.21 -0.98 34.47
CA VAL A 945 -14.38 -0.93 33.02
C VAL A 945 -13.03 -0.67 32.40
N TYR A 946 -12.50 -1.65 31.68
CA TYR A 946 -11.20 -1.59 31.03
C TYR A 946 -11.36 -1.64 29.52
N TYR A 947 -10.64 -0.79 28.80
CA TYR A 947 -10.57 -0.82 27.35
C TYR A 947 -9.11 -0.69 26.89
N HIS A 948 -8.77 -1.35 25.80
CA HIS A 948 -7.40 -1.42 25.28
C HIS A 948 -7.33 -0.96 23.82
N ASP A 949 -6.42 -0.03 23.54
CA ASP A 949 -6.06 0.52 22.23
C ASP A 949 -7.26 0.98 21.38
N VAL A 950 -8.27 1.56 22.02
CA VAL A 950 -9.46 2.10 21.34
C VAL A 950 -9.10 3.44 20.68
N ILE A 951 -8.66 3.38 19.42
CA ILE A 951 -8.29 4.53 18.58
C ILE A 951 -9.29 4.66 17.44
N ALA A 952 -9.50 5.85 16.87
CA ALA A 952 -10.36 6.02 15.70
C ALA A 952 -9.97 5.05 14.54
N PRO A 953 -10.94 4.42 13.83
CA PRO A 953 -12.38 4.69 13.88
C PRO A 953 -13.15 3.96 15.01
N GLN A 954 -12.46 3.17 15.84
CA GLN A 954 -13.08 2.50 16.98
C GLN A 954 -13.55 3.54 18.00
N SER A 955 -14.79 3.39 18.47
CA SER A 955 -15.36 4.29 19.48
C SER A 955 -16.49 3.64 20.25
N PHE A 956 -16.79 4.18 21.44
CA PHE A 956 -17.89 3.68 22.26
C PHE A 956 -18.48 4.74 23.19
N LEU A 957 -19.71 4.49 23.61
CA LEU A 957 -20.43 5.18 24.68
C LEU A 957 -21.13 4.13 25.54
N ILE A 958 -20.81 4.08 26.83
CA ILE A 958 -21.49 3.25 27.83
C ILE A 958 -22.25 4.20 28.76
N ARG A 959 -23.55 4.02 28.93
CA ARG A 959 -24.35 4.70 29.95
C ARG A 959 -24.66 3.71 31.04
N TYR A 960 -24.51 4.08 32.30
CA TYR A 960 -24.83 3.21 33.41
C TYR A 960 -25.86 3.84 34.35
N THR A 961 -26.81 3.03 34.81
CA THR A 961 -27.81 3.38 35.81
C THR A 961 -27.73 2.40 36.97
N THR A 962 -28.05 2.87 38.18
CA THR A 962 -27.79 2.15 39.43
C THR A 962 -28.98 2.23 40.37
N SER A 963 -29.37 1.11 40.97
CA SER A 963 -30.36 1.07 42.05
C SER A 963 -29.82 0.30 43.28
N ILE A 964 -30.20 0.74 44.48
CA ILE A 964 -29.80 0.08 45.73
C ILE A 964 -30.53 -1.27 45.84
N LYS A 965 -29.80 -2.31 46.25
CA LYS A 965 -30.38 -3.62 46.51
C LYS A 965 -30.96 -3.66 47.93
N ASP A 966 -32.25 -3.40 48.07
CA ASP A 966 -32.92 -3.50 49.37
C ASP A 966 -33.01 -4.96 49.84
N GLY A 967 -32.47 -5.22 51.04
CA GLY A 967 -32.57 -6.50 51.74
C GLY A 967 -33.96 -6.74 52.33
N SER A 968 -35.01 -6.82 51.50
CA SER A 968 -36.33 -7.29 51.93
C SER A 968 -37.00 -8.13 50.85
N SER A 969 -37.29 -9.37 51.22
CA SER A 969 -38.01 -10.39 50.43
C SER A 969 -39.39 -9.94 49.94
N SER A 970 -39.78 -10.35 48.74
CA SER A 970 -41.07 -11.03 48.53
C SER A 970 -41.10 -11.84 47.23
N THR A 971 -41.40 -13.12 47.40
CA THR A 971 -41.74 -14.11 46.40
C THR A 971 -43.12 -13.79 45.82
N SER A 972 -43.27 -13.71 44.50
CA SER A 972 -44.44 -14.27 43.77
C SER A 972 -44.32 -14.13 42.25
N THR A 973 -44.02 -15.27 41.62
CA THR A 973 -44.66 -15.85 40.42
C THR A 973 -45.49 -14.97 39.47
N SER A 974 -45.13 -15.01 38.18
CA SER A 974 -46.06 -15.37 37.10
C SER A 974 -45.30 -15.58 35.77
N THR A 975 -45.10 -16.83 35.36
CA THR A 975 -45.78 -17.50 34.22
C THR A 975 -45.39 -17.00 32.83
N GLN A 976 -44.54 -17.76 32.11
CA GLN A 976 -44.92 -18.37 30.83
C GLN A 976 -43.86 -19.36 30.30
N GLN A 977 -44.25 -20.62 30.43
CA GLN A 977 -44.17 -21.75 29.50
C GLN A 977 -42.89 -22.05 28.67
N PRO A 978 -42.39 -23.30 28.75
CA PRO A 978 -41.26 -23.78 27.98
C PRO A 978 -41.69 -24.27 26.59
N THR A 979 -41.00 -23.82 25.55
CA THR A 979 -40.93 -24.54 24.27
C THR A 979 -39.53 -25.10 24.10
N THR A 980 -39.45 -26.38 24.43
CA THR A 980 -38.43 -27.31 23.97
C THR A 980 -38.28 -27.24 22.45
N SER A 981 -37.08 -26.95 21.97
CA SER A 981 -36.47 -27.68 20.86
C SER A 981 -34.96 -27.49 20.91
N ALA A 982 -34.33 -28.31 21.75
CA ALA A 982 -32.98 -28.76 21.47
C ALA A 982 -33.01 -29.54 20.15
N VAL A 983 -32.52 -28.94 19.08
CA VAL A 983 -32.09 -29.66 17.88
C VAL A 983 -30.58 -29.52 17.83
N GLY A 984 -29.92 -30.67 17.99
CA GLY A 984 -28.48 -30.78 18.13
C GLY A 984 -27.73 -30.21 16.93
N VAL A 985 -26.70 -29.43 17.26
CA VAL A 985 -25.55 -29.17 16.40
C VAL A 985 -24.80 -30.49 16.24
N ALA A 986 -25.13 -31.26 15.21
CA ALA A 986 -24.42 -32.49 14.86
C ALA A 986 -24.52 -32.84 13.38
N THR A 987 -24.23 -31.91 12.46
CA THR A 987 -24.06 -32.24 11.02
C THR A 987 -23.22 -31.20 10.28
N ALA A 988 -21.90 -31.22 10.50
CA ALA A 988 -20.94 -30.60 9.57
C ALA A 988 -19.62 -31.38 9.42
N VAL A 989 -19.52 -32.58 9.99
CA VAL A 989 -18.33 -33.45 9.88
C VAL A 989 -18.53 -34.63 8.92
N THR A 990 -19.77 -34.92 8.52
CA THR A 990 -20.10 -36.11 7.71
C THR A 990 -19.99 -35.92 6.19
N ALA A 991 -19.89 -34.69 5.67
CA ALA A 991 -19.73 -34.45 4.24
C ALA A 991 -18.29 -34.70 3.75
N PHE A 992 -17.29 -34.50 4.62
CA PHE A 992 -15.87 -34.68 4.26
C PHE A 992 -15.45 -36.16 4.24
N ALA A 993 -16.10 -37.01 5.07
CA ALA A 993 -15.84 -38.45 5.11
C ALA A 993 -16.45 -39.23 3.92
N VAL A 994 -17.57 -38.75 3.35
CA VAL A 994 -18.23 -39.36 2.18
C VAL A 994 -17.48 -39.07 0.88
N VAL A 995 -16.77 -37.93 0.80
CA VAL A 995 -15.93 -37.59 -0.36
C VAL A 995 -14.58 -38.33 -0.31
N MET A 996 -13.96 -38.47 0.86
CA MET A 996 -12.73 -39.25 1.01
C MET A 996 -12.92 -40.77 0.82
N SER A 997 -14.06 -41.33 1.22
CA SER A 997 -14.36 -42.75 0.95
C SER A 997 -14.64 -43.03 -0.54
N LYS A 998 -15.22 -42.08 -1.29
CA LYS A 998 -15.38 -42.19 -2.75
C LYS A 998 -14.08 -41.96 -3.53
N LEU A 999 -13.18 -41.13 -3.04
CA LEU A 999 -11.85 -40.91 -3.64
C LEU A 999 -10.88 -42.09 -3.37
N LEU A 1000 -10.99 -42.76 -2.23
CA LEU A 1000 -10.26 -44.00 -1.95
C LEU A 1000 -10.76 -45.18 -2.80
N ALA A 1001 -12.05 -45.25 -3.09
CA ALA A 1001 -12.61 -46.25 -4.03
C ALA A 1001 -12.15 -46.03 -5.49
N LEU A 1002 -11.84 -44.79 -5.90
CA LEU A 1002 -11.28 -44.50 -7.22
C LEU A 1002 -9.82 -44.98 -7.38
N ARG A 1003 -9.10 -45.15 -6.26
CA ARG A 1003 -7.71 -45.63 -6.24
C ARG A 1003 -7.60 -47.13 -6.54
N GLU A 1004 -8.56 -47.93 -6.11
CA GLU A 1004 -8.59 -49.38 -6.41
C GLU A 1004 -9.07 -49.69 -7.83
N VAL A 1005 -9.91 -48.84 -8.42
CA VAL A 1005 -10.39 -49.01 -9.80
C VAL A 1005 -9.32 -48.62 -10.84
N MET A 1006 -8.44 -47.65 -10.53
CA MET A 1006 -7.34 -47.25 -11.44
C MET A 1006 -6.05 -48.08 -11.30
N GLN A 1007 -5.98 -49.02 -10.36
CA GLN A 1007 -4.83 -49.95 -10.25
C GLN A 1007 -5.08 -51.31 -10.92
N ASN A 1008 -6.29 -51.60 -11.40
CA ASN A 1008 -6.64 -52.86 -12.04
C ASN A 1008 -7.10 -52.73 -13.51
N HIS A 1009 -6.76 -51.62 -14.18
CA HIS A 1009 -6.96 -51.45 -15.62
C HIS A 1009 -5.74 -50.86 -16.33
#